data_AF-A0A3D2WE51-F1
#
_entry.id   AF-A0A3D2WE51-F1
#
_cell.length_a   1.000
_cell.length_b   1.000
_cell.length_c   1.000
_cell.angle_alpha   90.00
_cell.angle_beta   90.00
_cell.angle_gamma   90.00
#
_symmetry.space_group_name_H-M   'P 1'
#
loop_
_entity.id
_entity.type
_entity.pdbx_description
1 polymer ?
#
loop_
_entity_poly.entity_id
_entity_poly.type
_entity_poly.pdbx_seq_one_letter_code
_entity_poly.pdbx_strand_id
1 'polypeptide(L)'
;GGTAVSAVGITFSVYQGGGSLSETSVTSGGDGETSTSWTLGTTSGTQNVTALIEGSESATANFSATATPGPATAFSKESGDQQIGKNDRALPEPVVAAVKDEFGNGIVGVPVTFSVTDGGGSISPADSMTGETGTTEGIWTMGVVGVNTLTARTAGFPDLEFTATAELYVAKADLTVSSMTVSPANATAFQDLTVTATITNSGDFTTGGAFDVQLLLDNVQAGNTTVSELADSAETQVSFDVGRLASGPHIFQVVIDPNNDIDEHDEANNSAGRNAPILPATELVAGTPVRGLSLPDSMELLFNLELPSSSNLLISTSGGSGDLDLYVHQGQRPAHRDDYKCQSGSPISTESCTFNDAEPGIYHILLFAWDQFSGVTLEARVGGDPEPFNIELVFLSGGTTEQDDAFRTSAEQWESIIKDDIYDFSFVNNPATANECVTGQQTISDVVDDVRIYVSIRDIDGPQPILGRAGPCYIRGLSDHPIVGMMEFDIYDFDRITDQGLLIPVVLHEMGHVLGIGTIWDNKELLMNPSAVTPSADTHFKGMHAITAFDDAGGVNYTGGQKVPVENEAGPGSQDSHWREVVFGPELMSPFVNNGVQNPLSRITIQSLADLGYGVDVSQGEPYSLPLGADLMSPDRGPGIDLRDDIRIGPILVVGPEKRRR
;
A
#
# COMPACT_ATOMS: atom_id res chain seq x y z
N GLY A 1 -20.90 4.94 -69.79
CA GLY A 1 -20.38 5.61 -70.99
C GLY A 1 -20.52 7.10 -70.75
N GLY A 2 -19.41 7.83 -70.71
CA GLY A 2 -19.37 9.28 -70.40
C GLY A 2 -19.94 10.15 -71.51
N THR A 3 -21.20 9.94 -71.86
CA THR A 3 -21.91 10.75 -72.85
C THR A 3 -22.41 12.03 -72.16
N ALA A 4 -22.11 13.18 -72.75
CA ALA A 4 -22.61 14.48 -72.31
C ALA A 4 -24.15 14.50 -72.24
N VAL A 5 -24.71 15.10 -71.18
CA VAL A 5 -26.15 15.25 -70.98
C VAL A 5 -26.48 16.73 -70.90
N SER A 6 -27.22 17.21 -71.90
CA SER A 6 -27.68 18.60 -71.98
C SER A 6 -28.99 18.82 -71.22
N ALA A 7 -29.33 20.08 -70.97
CA ALA A 7 -30.58 20.50 -70.34
C ALA A 7 -30.77 19.99 -68.89
N VAL A 8 -29.69 19.73 -68.16
CA VAL A 8 -29.71 19.33 -66.74
C VAL A 8 -29.47 20.56 -65.87
N GLY A 9 -30.36 20.85 -64.92
CA GLY A 9 -30.18 21.93 -63.96
C GLY A 9 -29.12 21.57 -62.91
N ILE A 10 -28.16 22.48 -62.69
CA ILE A 10 -27.12 22.35 -61.66
C ILE A 10 -27.22 23.52 -60.70
N THR A 11 -27.39 23.23 -59.41
CA THR A 11 -27.39 24.24 -58.35
C THR A 11 -26.00 24.37 -57.75
N PHE A 12 -25.46 25.59 -57.74
CA PHE A 12 -24.22 25.93 -57.06
C PHE A 12 -24.51 26.59 -55.71
N SER A 13 -23.81 26.16 -54.67
CA SER A 13 -23.93 26.75 -53.33
C SER A 13 -22.56 26.90 -52.68
N VAL A 14 -22.29 28.10 -52.15
CA VAL A 14 -21.16 28.33 -51.25
C VAL A 14 -21.53 27.75 -49.90
N TYR A 15 -20.69 26.87 -49.35
CA TYR A 15 -20.94 26.29 -48.02
C TYR A 15 -19.81 26.54 -47.02
N GLN A 16 -18.69 27.14 -47.44
CA GLN A 16 -17.59 27.56 -46.56
C GLN A 16 -16.87 28.79 -47.14
N GLY A 17 -16.49 29.75 -46.28
CA GLY A 17 -15.69 30.92 -46.66
C GLY A 17 -16.45 32.13 -47.20
N GLY A 18 -17.74 31.97 -47.53
CA GLY A 18 -18.60 33.06 -48.01
C GLY A 18 -18.31 33.48 -49.46
N GLY A 19 -18.64 34.72 -49.80
CA GLY A 19 -18.56 35.23 -51.18
C GLY A 19 -19.85 35.07 -51.97
N SER A 20 -19.78 35.27 -53.28
CA SER A 20 -20.97 35.29 -54.15
C SER A 20 -20.72 34.58 -55.48
N LEU A 21 -21.74 33.86 -55.93
CA LEU A 21 -21.80 33.25 -57.25
C LEU A 21 -22.59 34.18 -58.18
N SER A 22 -22.12 34.34 -59.43
CA SER A 22 -22.83 35.15 -60.43
C SER A 22 -24.22 34.58 -60.74
N GLU A 23 -24.33 33.25 -60.75
CA GLU A 23 -25.58 32.49 -60.88
C GLU A 23 -25.54 31.26 -59.98
N THR A 24 -26.64 30.96 -59.28
CA THR A 24 -26.74 29.83 -58.34
C THR A 24 -27.45 28.61 -58.92
N SER A 25 -28.10 28.72 -60.08
CA SER A 25 -28.63 27.59 -60.84
C SER A 25 -28.38 27.85 -62.32
N VAL A 26 -27.72 26.89 -62.98
CA VAL A 26 -27.36 26.99 -64.40
C VAL A 26 -27.64 25.64 -65.05
N THR A 27 -28.21 25.66 -66.26
CA THR A 27 -28.51 24.44 -67.01
C THR A 27 -27.32 24.03 -67.89
N SER A 28 -27.04 22.73 -68.01
CA SER A 28 -25.96 22.21 -68.87
C SER A 28 -26.22 22.44 -70.36
N GLY A 29 -25.16 22.81 -71.09
CA GLY A 29 -25.15 23.06 -72.53
C GLY A 29 -25.23 21.79 -73.38
N GLY A 30 -25.19 21.94 -74.71
CA GLY A 30 -25.24 20.82 -75.66
C GLY A 30 -24.04 19.86 -75.59
N ASP A 31 -22.96 20.30 -74.98
CA ASP A 31 -21.73 19.57 -74.65
C ASP A 31 -21.73 18.99 -73.23
N GLY A 32 -22.79 19.22 -72.45
CA GLY A 32 -22.96 18.71 -71.09
C GLY A 32 -22.24 19.53 -70.01
N GLU A 33 -21.63 20.67 -70.36
CA GLU A 33 -20.92 21.53 -69.40
C GLU A 33 -21.78 22.69 -68.92
N THR A 34 -21.47 23.20 -67.73
CA THR A 34 -22.04 24.43 -67.19
C THR A 34 -21.03 25.10 -66.26
N SER A 35 -21.13 26.41 -66.07
CA SER A 35 -20.21 27.17 -65.23
C SER A 35 -20.88 28.38 -64.60
N THR A 36 -20.32 28.84 -63.48
CA THR A 36 -20.68 30.09 -62.81
C THR A 36 -19.38 30.78 -62.37
N SER A 37 -19.40 32.11 -62.25
CA SER A 37 -18.24 32.85 -61.73
C SER A 37 -18.37 33.01 -60.23
N TRP A 38 -17.33 32.60 -59.50
CA TRP A 38 -17.28 32.72 -58.04
C TRP A 38 -16.35 33.86 -57.62
N THR A 39 -16.91 34.83 -56.90
CA THR A 39 -16.13 35.85 -56.17
C THR A 39 -15.95 35.37 -54.73
N LEU A 40 -14.69 35.19 -54.31
CA LEU A 40 -14.35 34.74 -52.96
C LEU A 40 -14.81 35.75 -51.90
N GLY A 41 -15.15 35.26 -50.70
CA GLY A 41 -15.45 36.08 -49.54
C GLY A 41 -14.22 36.81 -48.99
N THR A 42 -14.44 37.76 -48.08
CA THR A 42 -13.39 38.61 -47.50
C THR A 42 -12.54 37.94 -46.42
N THR A 43 -12.87 36.71 -46.01
CA THR A 43 -12.09 35.93 -45.04
C THR A 43 -11.01 35.13 -45.75
N SER A 44 -9.75 35.34 -45.39
CA SER A 44 -8.62 34.56 -45.90
C SER A 44 -8.72 33.09 -45.48
N GLY A 45 -8.18 32.19 -46.30
CA GLY A 45 -8.20 30.75 -46.07
C GLY A 45 -9.02 29.99 -47.12
N THR A 46 -9.18 28.70 -46.89
CA THR A 46 -9.93 27.82 -47.80
C THR A 46 -11.41 28.17 -47.81
N GLN A 47 -11.95 28.36 -49.00
CA GLN A 47 -13.37 28.54 -49.26
C GLN A 47 -13.85 27.44 -50.20
N ASN A 48 -15.13 27.07 -50.11
CA ASN A 48 -15.67 25.94 -50.87
C ASN A 48 -17.07 26.22 -51.47
N VAL A 49 -17.26 25.69 -52.68
CA VAL A 49 -18.52 25.67 -53.43
C VAL A 49 -18.85 24.25 -53.82
N THR A 50 -20.12 23.86 -53.68
CA THR A 50 -20.66 22.60 -54.20
C THR A 50 -21.60 22.87 -55.36
N ALA A 51 -21.43 22.12 -56.44
CA ALA A 51 -22.38 21.98 -57.53
C ALA A 51 -23.17 20.67 -57.35
N LEU A 52 -24.49 20.73 -57.40
CA LEU A 52 -25.39 19.59 -57.24
C LEU A 52 -26.34 19.51 -58.44
N ILE A 53 -26.49 18.32 -59.02
CA ILE A 53 -27.54 18.08 -60.02
C ILE A 53 -28.91 18.25 -59.36
N GLU A 54 -29.76 19.13 -59.90
CA GLU A 54 -31.11 19.38 -59.39
C GLU A 54 -31.93 18.07 -59.35
N GLY A 55 -32.49 17.76 -58.17
CA GLY A 55 -33.25 16.53 -57.93
C GLY A 55 -32.41 15.28 -57.62
N SER A 56 -31.07 15.40 -57.54
CA SER A 56 -30.20 14.35 -57.03
C SER A 56 -29.82 14.61 -55.57
N GLU A 57 -29.66 13.56 -54.77
CA GLU A 57 -29.13 13.65 -53.40
C GLU A 57 -27.64 13.33 -53.30
N SER A 58 -27.00 12.86 -54.38
CA SER A 58 -25.61 12.35 -54.30
C SER A 58 -24.71 12.72 -55.48
N ALA A 59 -25.24 13.30 -56.55
CA ALA A 59 -24.44 13.72 -57.69
C ALA A 59 -23.90 15.15 -57.49
N THR A 60 -22.82 15.27 -56.71
CA THR A 60 -22.16 16.54 -56.40
C THR A 60 -20.75 16.63 -56.99
N ALA A 61 -20.33 17.84 -57.33
CA ALA A 61 -18.93 18.20 -57.55
C ALA A 61 -18.54 19.34 -56.60
N ASN A 62 -17.40 19.21 -55.92
CA ASN A 62 -16.90 20.20 -54.98
C ASN A 62 -15.71 20.96 -55.57
N PHE A 63 -15.72 22.27 -55.39
CA PHE A 63 -14.66 23.19 -55.81
C PHE A 63 -14.12 23.88 -54.56
N SER A 64 -12.80 24.03 -54.50
CA SER A 64 -12.11 24.74 -53.42
C SER A 64 -11.23 25.84 -54.02
N ALA A 65 -11.15 26.96 -53.32
CA ALA A 65 -10.21 28.04 -53.61
C ALA A 65 -9.69 28.62 -52.31
N THR A 66 -8.45 29.11 -52.31
CA THR A 66 -7.86 29.76 -51.13
C THR A 66 -7.86 31.26 -51.33
N ALA A 67 -8.63 31.98 -50.52
CA ALA A 67 -8.53 33.44 -50.45
C ALA A 67 -7.24 33.80 -49.70
N THR A 68 -6.41 34.64 -50.31
CA THR A 68 -5.22 35.19 -49.65
C THR A 68 -5.56 36.55 -49.02
N PRO A 69 -4.92 36.92 -47.92
CA PRO A 69 -5.06 38.27 -47.35
C PRO A 69 -4.73 39.35 -48.37
N GLY A 70 -5.41 40.50 -48.26
CA GLY A 70 -5.06 41.71 -49.01
C GLY A 70 -3.73 42.31 -48.56
N PRO A 71 -3.31 43.45 -49.17
CA PRO A 71 -2.15 44.21 -48.70
C PRO A 71 -2.29 44.61 -47.23
N ALA A 72 -1.18 44.68 -46.51
CA ALA A 72 -1.17 45.14 -45.13
C ALA A 72 -1.71 46.57 -45.01
N THR A 73 -2.67 46.76 -44.11
CA THR A 73 -3.24 48.09 -43.81
C THR A 73 -3.23 48.41 -42.33
N ALA A 74 -2.98 47.42 -41.46
CA ALA A 74 -2.91 47.59 -40.02
C ALA A 74 -1.69 46.90 -39.41
N PHE A 75 -1.03 47.60 -38.49
CA PHE A 75 -0.05 47.07 -37.54
C PHE A 75 -0.51 47.42 -36.13
N SER A 76 -0.82 46.42 -35.30
CA SER A 76 -1.48 46.61 -33.99
C SER A 76 -0.85 45.76 -32.89
N LYS A 77 -1.05 46.17 -31.64
CA LYS A 77 -0.75 45.36 -30.45
C LYS A 77 -1.89 44.38 -30.21
N GLU A 78 -1.59 43.11 -29.98
CA GLU A 78 -2.61 42.11 -29.60
C GLU A 78 -2.57 41.82 -28.09
N SER A 79 -1.38 41.76 -27.49
CA SER A 79 -1.23 41.57 -26.03
C SER A 79 0.13 42.04 -25.53
N GLY A 80 0.29 42.05 -24.20
CA GLY A 80 1.57 42.26 -23.53
C GLY A 80 1.96 43.72 -23.24
N ASP A 81 1.07 44.68 -23.49
CA ASP A 81 1.26 46.10 -23.14
C ASP A 81 0.71 46.44 -21.75
N GLN A 82 1.29 47.46 -21.13
CA GLN A 82 0.93 48.00 -19.81
C GLN A 82 0.92 46.94 -18.69
N GLN A 83 1.83 45.97 -18.79
CA GLN A 83 1.97 44.91 -17.79
C GLN A 83 2.76 45.38 -16.56
N ILE A 84 2.58 44.66 -15.46
CA ILE A 84 3.42 44.76 -14.27
C ILE A 84 4.20 43.45 -14.16
N GLY A 85 5.52 43.55 -13.99
CA GLY A 85 6.42 42.42 -13.82
C GLY A 85 7.47 42.70 -12.76
N LYS A 86 8.28 41.70 -12.43
CA LYS A 86 9.41 41.82 -11.50
C LYS A 86 10.69 42.14 -12.27
N ASN A 87 11.59 42.99 -11.76
CA ASN A 87 12.89 43.21 -12.39
C ASN A 87 13.64 41.87 -12.59
N ASP A 88 14.37 41.76 -13.71
CA ASP A 88 15.14 40.57 -14.11
C ASP A 88 14.32 39.28 -14.33
N ARG A 89 12.99 39.38 -14.40
CA ARG A 89 12.07 38.27 -14.72
C ARG A 89 11.24 38.57 -15.96
N ALA A 90 10.77 37.52 -16.62
CA ALA A 90 9.86 37.62 -17.77
C ALA A 90 8.51 38.23 -17.35
N LEU A 91 7.89 38.98 -18.25
CA LEU A 91 6.51 39.42 -18.09
C LEU A 91 5.54 38.23 -18.04
N PRO A 92 4.42 38.34 -17.30
CA PRO A 92 3.42 37.28 -17.21
C PRO A 92 2.84 36.88 -18.58
N GLU A 93 2.57 37.86 -19.45
CA GLU A 93 2.10 37.63 -20.82
C GLU A 93 3.18 38.03 -21.84
N PRO A 94 3.32 37.30 -22.96
CA PRO A 94 4.22 37.69 -24.03
C PRO A 94 3.75 38.98 -24.70
N VAL A 95 4.69 39.70 -25.29
CA VAL A 95 4.41 40.88 -26.12
C VAL A 95 4.03 40.39 -27.51
N VAL A 96 2.83 40.72 -27.97
CA VAL A 96 2.30 40.25 -29.27
C VAL A 96 1.93 41.43 -30.17
N ALA A 97 2.46 41.42 -31.39
CA ALA A 97 2.13 42.36 -32.45
C ALA A 97 1.47 41.64 -33.63
N ALA A 98 0.57 42.31 -34.36
CA ALA A 98 -0.12 41.77 -35.51
C ALA A 98 -0.04 42.66 -36.74
N VAL A 99 0.08 42.04 -37.90
CA VAL A 99 -0.02 42.68 -39.22
C VAL A 99 -1.24 42.10 -39.94
N LYS A 100 -2.22 42.97 -40.25
CA LYS A 100 -3.52 42.59 -40.81
C LYS A 100 -3.87 43.42 -42.06
N ASP A 101 -4.74 42.86 -42.91
CA ASP A 101 -5.34 43.57 -44.06
C ASP A 101 -6.58 44.39 -43.64
N GLU A 102 -7.22 45.05 -44.62
CA GLU A 102 -8.41 45.91 -44.38
C GLU A 102 -9.62 45.14 -43.82
N PHE A 103 -9.65 43.81 -44.00
CA PHE A 103 -10.73 42.95 -43.53
C PHE A 103 -10.38 42.24 -42.21
N GLY A 104 -9.22 42.54 -41.63
CA GLY A 104 -8.73 41.93 -40.38
C GLY A 104 -8.07 40.57 -40.57
N ASN A 105 -7.80 40.15 -41.81
CA ASN A 105 -7.09 38.90 -42.07
C ASN A 105 -5.61 39.05 -41.74
N GLY A 106 -5.05 38.05 -41.07
CA GLY A 106 -3.64 38.01 -40.72
C GLY A 106 -2.74 37.80 -41.93
N ILE A 107 -1.63 38.54 -41.99
CA ILE A 107 -0.65 38.43 -43.07
C ILE A 107 0.56 37.68 -42.57
N VAL A 108 0.80 36.49 -43.12
CA VAL A 108 1.91 35.60 -42.77
C VAL A 108 3.25 36.06 -43.37
N GLY A 109 4.35 35.84 -42.65
CA GLY A 109 5.71 36.04 -43.14
C GLY A 109 6.18 37.50 -43.16
N VAL A 110 5.52 38.39 -42.43
CA VAL A 110 5.94 39.79 -42.28
C VAL A 110 6.98 39.90 -41.15
N PRO A 111 8.18 40.46 -41.41
CA PRO A 111 9.19 40.64 -40.38
C PRO A 111 8.80 41.72 -39.38
N VAL A 112 8.93 41.39 -38.10
CA VAL A 112 8.78 42.31 -36.97
C VAL A 112 10.02 42.23 -36.10
N THR A 113 10.60 43.39 -35.80
CA THR A 113 11.74 43.53 -34.89
C THR A 113 11.26 44.18 -33.60
N PHE A 114 11.42 43.47 -32.49
CA PHE A 114 11.24 43.96 -31.13
C PHE A 114 12.57 44.50 -30.59
N SER A 115 12.53 45.68 -29.99
CA SER A 115 13.72 46.32 -29.40
C SER A 115 13.35 47.01 -28.10
N VAL A 116 14.00 46.62 -27.00
CA VAL A 116 13.94 47.34 -25.73
C VAL A 116 14.51 48.74 -25.95
N THR A 117 13.76 49.77 -25.56
CA THR A 117 14.08 51.18 -25.81
C THR A 117 14.45 51.94 -24.54
N ASP A 118 13.89 51.58 -23.39
CA ASP A 118 14.22 52.17 -22.09
C ASP A 118 13.95 51.17 -20.95
N GLY A 119 14.58 51.38 -19.80
CA GLY A 119 14.48 50.52 -18.62
C GLY A 119 15.42 49.29 -18.62
N GLY A 120 16.01 48.92 -19.76
CA GLY A 120 16.91 47.75 -19.86
C GLY A 120 16.16 46.42 -19.94
N GLY A 121 16.83 45.31 -19.61
CA GLY A 121 16.28 43.96 -19.79
C GLY A 121 16.55 43.39 -21.18
N SER A 122 15.74 42.42 -21.62
CA SER A 122 15.91 41.73 -22.89
C SER A 122 14.60 41.19 -23.46
N ILE A 123 14.52 40.96 -24.76
CA ILE A 123 13.39 40.28 -25.40
C ILE A 123 13.89 39.14 -26.30
N SER A 124 13.20 38.00 -26.26
CA SER A 124 13.52 36.83 -27.08
C SER A 124 12.25 36.16 -27.63
N PRO A 125 12.17 35.91 -28.94
CA PRO A 125 13.08 36.41 -29.98
C PRO A 125 12.96 37.93 -30.19
N ALA A 126 14.07 38.60 -30.50
CA ALA A 126 14.06 40.03 -30.85
C ALA A 126 13.63 40.27 -32.31
N ASP A 127 13.89 39.31 -33.21
CA ASP A 127 13.43 39.33 -34.59
C ASP A 127 12.55 38.12 -34.84
N SER A 128 11.35 38.33 -35.37
CA SER A 128 10.39 37.26 -35.64
C SER A 128 9.53 37.58 -36.87
N MET A 129 8.88 36.56 -37.40
CA MET A 129 7.96 36.67 -38.54
C MET A 129 6.53 36.43 -38.06
N THR A 130 5.56 37.08 -38.69
CA THR A 130 4.14 36.81 -38.42
C THR A 130 3.73 35.41 -38.88
N GLY A 131 2.95 34.71 -38.05
CA GLY A 131 2.37 33.41 -38.35
C GLY A 131 1.11 33.49 -39.23
N GLU A 132 0.38 32.38 -39.37
CA GLU A 132 -0.83 32.28 -40.21
C GLU A 132 -1.96 33.22 -39.79
N THR A 133 -2.03 33.56 -38.50
CA THR A 133 -2.96 34.54 -37.92
C THR A 133 -2.49 36.00 -38.08
N GLY A 134 -1.33 36.23 -38.70
CA GLY A 134 -0.71 37.54 -38.83
C GLY A 134 -0.07 38.07 -37.56
N THR A 135 0.08 37.23 -36.51
CA THR A 135 0.64 37.62 -35.21
C THR A 135 2.07 37.12 -35.05
N THR A 136 2.85 37.82 -34.24
CA THR A 136 4.19 37.40 -33.81
C THR A 136 4.45 37.88 -32.38
N GLU A 137 5.27 37.15 -31.63
CA GLU A 137 5.43 37.34 -30.19
C GLU A 137 6.89 37.30 -29.73
N GLY A 138 7.14 37.91 -28.57
CA GLY A 138 8.41 37.83 -27.85
C GLY A 138 8.22 37.84 -26.34
N ILE A 139 9.06 37.09 -25.64
CA ILE A 139 9.08 37.06 -24.16
C ILE A 139 9.97 38.20 -23.68
N TRP A 140 9.37 39.20 -23.04
CA TRP A 140 10.08 40.37 -22.51
C TRP A 140 10.51 40.13 -21.07
N THR A 141 11.82 40.07 -20.83
CA THR A 141 12.44 40.10 -19.49
C THR A 141 12.68 41.54 -19.06
N MET A 142 12.13 41.91 -17.91
CA MET A 142 12.16 43.28 -17.39
C MET A 142 13.57 43.70 -16.95
N GLY A 143 13.89 44.98 -17.15
CA GLY A 143 15.12 45.58 -16.65
C GLY A 143 14.95 46.20 -15.27
N VAL A 144 15.42 47.43 -15.09
CA VAL A 144 15.40 48.14 -13.81
C VAL A 144 13.98 48.48 -13.36
N VAL A 145 13.80 48.61 -12.03
CA VAL A 145 12.54 49.00 -11.39
C VAL A 145 12.02 50.33 -11.95
N GLY A 146 10.72 50.38 -12.22
CA GLY A 146 10.04 51.51 -12.86
C GLY A 146 9.53 51.17 -14.25
N VAL A 147 9.16 52.20 -15.02
CA VAL A 147 8.63 52.01 -16.37
C VAL A 147 9.76 51.60 -17.32
N ASN A 148 9.52 50.54 -18.08
CA ASN A 148 10.36 50.04 -19.16
C ASN A 148 9.56 50.15 -20.47
N THR A 149 10.25 50.42 -21.58
CA THR A 149 9.61 50.57 -22.90
C THR A 149 10.26 49.70 -23.95
N LEU A 150 9.46 49.19 -24.89
CA LEU A 150 9.88 48.34 -25.98
C LEU A 150 9.15 48.73 -27.27
N THR A 151 9.84 48.77 -28.40
CA THR A 151 9.21 49.04 -29.70
C THR A 151 9.15 47.78 -30.54
N ALA A 152 7.99 47.48 -31.14
CA ALA A 152 7.87 46.56 -32.26
C ALA A 152 7.83 47.34 -33.58
N ARG A 153 8.63 46.92 -34.55
CA ARG A 153 8.81 47.63 -35.83
C ARG A 153 8.56 46.71 -37.00
N THR A 154 7.85 47.20 -38.00
CA THR A 154 7.73 46.54 -39.29
C THR A 154 7.68 47.57 -40.42
N ALA A 155 8.07 47.18 -41.63
CA ALA A 155 8.21 48.12 -42.74
C ALA A 155 6.86 48.70 -43.17
N GLY A 156 6.81 50.02 -43.37
CA GLY A 156 5.62 50.71 -43.89
C GLY A 156 4.59 51.15 -42.84
N PHE A 157 4.84 50.89 -41.56
CA PHE A 157 3.96 51.28 -40.45
C PHE A 157 4.71 52.06 -39.36
N PRO A 158 4.01 52.91 -38.57
CA PRO A 158 4.59 53.48 -37.36
C PRO A 158 4.98 52.40 -36.34
N ASP A 159 6.04 52.66 -35.57
CA ASP A 159 6.47 51.78 -34.47
C ASP A 159 5.35 51.63 -33.41
N LEU A 160 5.15 50.42 -32.91
CA LEU A 160 4.28 50.16 -31.76
C LEU A 160 5.11 50.21 -30.49
N GLU A 161 4.81 51.14 -29.58
CA GLU A 161 5.47 51.26 -28.29
C GLU A 161 4.72 50.47 -27.21
N PHE A 162 5.33 49.43 -26.66
CA PHE A 162 4.88 48.70 -25.48
C PHE A 162 5.52 49.29 -24.22
N THR A 163 4.72 49.37 -23.16
CA THR A 163 5.15 49.83 -21.84
C THR A 163 4.93 48.71 -20.83
N ALA A 164 5.82 48.58 -19.86
CA ALA A 164 5.62 47.71 -18.71
C ALA A 164 6.29 48.31 -17.48
N THR A 165 5.76 48.04 -16.29
CA THR A 165 6.34 48.52 -15.03
C THR A 165 7.02 47.36 -14.31
N ALA A 166 8.33 47.49 -14.08
CA ALA A 166 9.08 46.57 -13.24
C ALA A 166 8.93 46.99 -11.78
N GLU A 167 8.46 46.10 -10.94
CA GLU A 167 8.52 46.23 -9.49
C GLU A 167 9.79 45.59 -8.94
N LEU A 168 10.25 46.08 -7.78
CA LEU A 168 11.43 45.55 -7.11
C LEU A 168 11.16 44.11 -6.65
N TYR A 169 12.03 43.22 -7.05
CA TYR A 169 12.14 41.85 -6.60
C TYR A 169 13.58 41.59 -6.18
N VAL A 170 13.73 41.15 -4.94
CA VAL A 170 15.02 40.75 -4.37
C VAL A 170 14.91 39.25 -4.15
N ALA A 171 15.81 38.48 -4.76
CA ALA A 171 15.89 37.05 -4.51
C ALA A 171 16.28 36.82 -3.04
N LYS A 172 15.57 35.92 -2.37
CA LYS A 172 15.73 35.60 -0.94
C LYS A 172 15.50 34.11 -0.71
N ALA A 173 16.02 33.62 0.42
CA ALA A 173 15.68 32.29 0.91
C ALA A 173 14.23 32.27 1.43
N ASP A 174 13.68 31.07 1.62
CA ASP A 174 12.35 30.85 2.22
C ASP A 174 12.36 29.49 2.93
N LEU A 175 12.68 29.50 4.23
CA LEU A 175 12.94 28.34 5.06
C LEU A 175 11.65 27.84 5.71
N THR A 176 11.25 26.64 5.33
CA THR A 176 10.03 26.01 5.83
C THR A 176 10.35 24.69 6.52
N VAL A 177 9.56 24.31 7.52
CA VAL A 177 9.57 22.94 8.05
C VAL A 177 8.65 22.08 7.17
N SER A 178 9.23 21.33 6.24
CA SER A 178 8.46 20.51 5.29
C SER A 178 7.88 19.25 5.91
N SER A 179 8.52 18.72 6.97
CA SER A 179 7.95 17.64 7.78
C SER A 179 8.49 17.63 9.20
N MET A 180 7.71 17.08 10.13
CA MET A 180 8.09 16.90 11.53
C MET A 180 7.51 15.61 12.08
N THR A 181 8.34 14.79 12.73
CA THR A 181 7.94 13.54 13.39
C THR A 181 8.42 13.51 14.83
N VAL A 182 7.63 12.84 15.68
CA VAL A 182 8.01 12.49 17.06
C VAL A 182 8.00 10.98 17.13
N SER A 183 9.14 10.40 17.51
CA SER A 183 9.34 8.96 17.59
C SER A 183 9.63 8.54 19.03
N PRO A 184 8.98 7.47 19.53
CA PRO A 184 7.91 6.71 18.87
C PRO A 184 6.56 7.45 18.81
N ALA A 185 5.71 7.08 17.85
CA ALA A 185 4.44 7.76 17.61
C ALA A 185 3.41 7.61 18.75
N ASN A 186 3.48 6.54 19.55
CA ASN A 186 2.61 6.25 20.69
C ASN A 186 3.42 6.08 21.99
N ALA A 187 4.29 7.04 22.24
CA ALA A 187 5.22 6.98 23.34
C ALA A 187 4.53 6.93 24.71
N THR A 188 5.20 6.25 25.63
CA THR A 188 4.84 6.17 27.05
C THR A 188 5.80 6.98 27.88
N ALA A 189 5.44 7.26 29.13
CA ALA A 189 6.28 8.02 30.06
C ALA A 189 7.66 7.39 30.39
N PHE A 190 7.92 6.18 29.90
CA PHE A 190 9.16 5.43 30.10
C PHE A 190 10.01 5.28 28.84
N GLN A 191 9.59 5.83 27.71
CA GLN A 191 10.34 5.76 26.45
C GLN A 191 11.10 7.06 26.18
N ASP A 192 12.31 6.94 25.66
CA ASP A 192 13.06 8.08 25.14
C ASP A 192 12.45 8.54 23.81
N LEU A 193 12.29 9.85 23.68
CA LEU A 193 11.70 10.50 22.53
C LEU A 193 12.78 11.16 21.66
N THR A 194 12.61 11.05 20.35
CA THR A 194 13.37 11.84 19.37
C THR A 194 12.40 12.60 18.48
N VAL A 195 12.70 13.87 18.23
CA VAL A 195 11.98 14.71 17.27
C VAL A 195 12.85 14.91 16.04
N THR A 196 12.34 14.60 14.86
CA THR A 196 13.03 14.81 13.59
C THR A 196 12.23 15.76 12.71
N ALA A 197 12.89 16.77 12.15
CA ALA A 197 12.29 17.71 11.22
C ALA A 197 13.10 17.82 9.93
N THR A 198 12.41 17.92 8.81
CA THR A 198 13.00 18.29 7.51
C THR A 198 12.80 19.77 7.29
N ILE A 199 13.88 20.47 6.95
CA ILE A 199 13.92 21.89 6.65
C ILE A 199 14.19 22.03 5.17
N THR A 200 13.39 22.86 4.50
CA THR A 200 13.45 23.09 3.06
C THR A 200 13.62 24.57 2.78
N ASN A 201 14.61 24.95 1.96
CA ASN A 201 14.68 26.29 1.39
C ASN A 201 13.88 26.34 0.09
N SER A 202 12.64 26.81 0.17
CA SER A 202 11.71 26.99 -0.95
C SER A 202 11.96 28.30 -1.72
N GLY A 203 12.94 29.09 -1.29
CA GLY A 203 13.30 30.37 -1.91
C GLY A 203 14.13 30.22 -3.16
N ASP A 204 14.37 31.33 -3.84
CA ASP A 204 15.18 31.41 -5.07
C ASP A 204 16.59 31.97 -4.81
N PHE A 205 17.05 31.82 -3.58
CA PHE A 205 18.38 32.23 -3.14
C PHE A 205 18.91 31.31 -2.03
N THR A 206 20.23 31.14 -1.98
CA THR A 206 20.91 30.45 -0.86
C THR A 206 20.73 31.24 0.44
N THR A 207 20.71 30.59 1.59
CA THR A 207 20.66 31.29 2.89
C THR A 207 21.88 32.20 3.10
N GLY A 208 23.00 31.95 2.39
CA GLY A 208 24.22 32.77 2.46
C GLY A 208 25.00 32.62 3.76
N GLY A 209 24.51 31.80 4.69
CA GLY A 209 25.08 31.58 6.01
C GLY A 209 24.37 30.44 6.74
N ALA A 210 24.98 30.05 7.87
CA ALA A 210 24.37 29.11 8.79
C ALA A 210 23.24 29.79 9.59
N PHE A 211 22.26 29.01 10.03
CA PHE A 211 21.12 29.47 10.82
C PHE A 211 20.77 28.45 11.91
N ASP A 212 20.16 28.92 13.00
CA ASP A 212 19.79 28.07 14.12
C ASP A 212 18.40 27.45 13.93
N VAL A 213 18.21 26.27 14.51
CA VAL A 213 16.93 25.55 14.55
C VAL A 213 16.70 25.10 15.97
N GLN A 214 15.59 25.56 16.52
CA GLN A 214 15.20 25.37 17.91
C GLN A 214 14.05 24.38 18.01
N LEU A 215 14.12 23.47 18.98
CA LEU A 215 12.98 22.68 19.43
C LEU A 215 12.40 23.30 20.70
N LEU A 216 11.12 23.61 20.67
CA LEU A 216 10.31 23.99 21.81
C LEU A 216 9.43 22.80 22.22
N LEU A 217 9.45 22.47 23.52
CA LEU A 217 8.51 21.55 24.17
C LEU A 217 7.64 22.37 25.11
N ASP A 218 6.32 22.33 24.91
CA ASP A 218 5.33 23.08 25.70
C ASP A 218 5.66 24.58 25.81
N ASN A 219 6.16 25.15 24.71
CA ASN A 219 6.66 26.54 24.59
C ASN A 219 7.96 26.85 25.35
N VAL A 220 8.70 25.83 25.79
CA VAL A 220 10.02 25.97 26.43
C VAL A 220 11.08 25.34 25.56
N GLN A 221 12.21 26.01 25.36
CA GLN A 221 13.32 25.46 24.58
C GLN A 221 13.83 24.14 25.19
N ALA A 222 13.73 23.07 24.41
CA ALA A 222 14.23 21.74 24.74
C ALA A 222 15.54 21.40 24.00
N GLY A 223 15.75 21.97 22.81
CA GLY A 223 16.94 21.74 22.00
C GLY A 223 17.26 22.92 21.08
N ASN A 224 18.52 23.00 20.66
CA ASN A 224 18.98 23.91 19.60
C ASN A 224 20.08 23.24 18.81
N THR A 225 20.09 23.44 17.49
CA THR A 225 21.16 23.00 16.60
C THR A 225 21.39 24.06 15.53
N THR A 226 22.56 24.06 14.92
CA THR A 226 22.88 24.98 13.83
C THR A 226 22.95 24.21 12.52
N VAL A 227 22.22 24.70 11.53
CA VAL A 227 22.25 24.19 10.16
C VAL A 227 23.20 25.04 9.34
N SER A 228 24.10 24.41 8.60
CA SER A 228 25.00 25.12 7.68
C SER A 228 24.23 25.79 6.54
N GLU A 229 24.91 26.57 5.71
CA GLU A 229 24.29 27.17 4.52
C GLU A 229 23.47 26.16 3.72
N LEU A 230 22.25 26.56 3.33
CA LEU A 230 21.29 25.75 2.59
C LEU A 230 21.02 26.42 1.23
N ALA A 231 21.39 25.73 0.15
CA ALA A 231 21.18 26.21 -1.21
C ALA A 231 19.68 26.38 -1.54
N ASP A 232 19.38 27.11 -2.61
CA ASP A 232 18.01 27.23 -3.12
C ASP A 232 17.46 25.84 -3.51
N SER A 233 16.19 25.60 -3.19
CA SER A 233 15.52 24.30 -3.41
C SER A 233 16.15 23.09 -2.71
N ALA A 234 17.07 23.29 -1.75
CA ALA A 234 17.70 22.20 -1.00
C ALA A 234 16.96 21.90 0.30
N GLU A 235 17.12 20.67 0.79
CA GLU A 235 16.56 20.20 2.06
C GLU A 235 17.63 19.61 2.97
N THR A 236 17.38 19.65 4.27
CA THR A 236 18.22 19.00 5.28
C THR A 236 17.37 18.50 6.45
N GLN A 237 17.87 17.52 7.19
CA GLN A 237 17.19 16.97 8.37
C GLN A 237 17.94 17.34 9.65
N VAL A 238 17.16 17.66 10.68
CA VAL A 238 17.64 17.84 12.05
C VAL A 238 16.90 16.91 12.99
N SER A 239 17.60 16.41 13.99
CA SER A 239 17.04 15.52 15.02
C SER A 239 17.43 16.01 16.41
N PHE A 240 16.48 15.91 17.35
CA PHE A 240 16.62 16.29 18.74
C PHE A 240 16.23 15.13 19.65
N ASP A 241 17.14 14.72 20.53
CA ASP A 241 16.83 13.75 21.58
C ASP A 241 16.19 14.47 22.77
N VAL A 242 14.91 14.18 23.02
CA VAL A 242 14.10 14.80 24.09
C VAL A 242 14.14 13.95 25.37
N GLY A 243 14.39 12.64 25.26
CA GLY A 243 14.36 11.71 26.38
C GLY A 243 12.93 11.43 26.85
N ARG A 244 12.79 11.01 28.12
CA ARG A 244 11.48 10.65 28.72
C ARG A 244 10.69 11.86 29.18
N LEU A 245 9.38 11.83 28.95
CA LEU A 245 8.44 12.85 29.43
C LEU A 245 7.40 12.25 30.37
N ALA A 246 6.79 13.10 31.20
CA ALA A 246 5.66 12.69 32.00
C ALA A 246 4.46 12.34 31.10
N SER A 247 3.52 11.53 31.60
CA SER A 247 2.29 11.26 30.85
C SER A 247 1.42 12.51 30.79
N GLY A 248 0.87 12.80 29.61
CA GLY A 248 0.03 13.97 29.37
C GLY A 248 0.13 14.49 27.94
N PRO A 249 -0.65 15.52 27.59
CA PRO A 249 -0.50 16.22 26.32
C PRO A 249 0.81 17.01 26.30
N HIS A 250 1.57 16.89 25.21
CA HIS A 250 2.78 17.66 24.97
C HIS A 250 2.75 18.26 23.55
N ILE A 251 3.15 19.52 23.44
CA ILE A 251 3.28 20.23 22.17
C ILE A 251 4.75 20.36 21.82
N PHE A 252 5.14 19.79 20.68
CA PHE A 252 6.47 19.95 20.11
C PHE A 252 6.40 20.99 19.01
N GLN A 253 7.32 21.95 18.98
CA GLN A 253 7.40 22.95 17.92
C GLN A 253 8.84 23.12 17.48
N VAL A 254 9.09 22.98 16.19
CA VAL A 254 10.37 23.35 15.59
C VAL A 254 10.26 24.76 15.04
N VAL A 255 11.23 25.60 15.37
CA VAL A 255 11.36 26.99 14.92
C VAL A 255 12.71 27.12 14.23
N ILE A 256 12.67 27.48 12.95
CA ILE A 256 13.83 27.78 12.13
C ILE A 256 14.14 29.27 12.30
N ASP A 257 15.44 29.59 12.28
CA ASP A 257 15.95 30.95 12.37
C ASP A 257 15.26 31.82 13.45
N PRO A 258 15.25 31.38 14.72
CA PRO A 258 14.55 32.09 15.79
C PRO A 258 15.14 33.49 16.06
N ASN A 259 16.35 33.77 15.56
CA ASN A 259 17.02 35.07 15.70
C ASN A 259 16.78 36.01 14.51
N ASN A 260 16.11 35.53 13.45
CA ASN A 260 15.89 36.26 12.19
C ASN A 260 17.24 36.67 11.54
N ASP A 261 18.22 35.76 11.55
CA ASP A 261 19.57 35.95 10.99
C ASP A 261 19.58 35.86 9.45
N ILE A 262 18.65 35.12 8.86
CA ILE A 262 18.43 35.00 7.41
C ILE A 262 17.31 35.97 7.01
N ASP A 263 17.49 36.68 5.90
CA ASP A 263 16.44 37.56 5.35
C ASP A 263 15.60 36.76 4.35
N GLU A 264 14.33 36.53 4.67
CA GLU A 264 13.49 35.57 3.97
C GLU A 264 12.36 36.23 3.16
N HIS A 265 11.76 35.47 2.24
CA HIS A 265 10.54 35.90 1.54
C HIS A 265 9.34 35.94 2.49
N ASP A 266 9.21 34.96 3.40
CA ASP A 266 8.12 34.88 4.38
C ASP A 266 8.60 34.40 5.76
N GLU A 267 9.00 35.34 6.61
CA GLU A 267 9.41 35.12 8.00
C GLU A 267 8.33 34.45 8.90
N ALA A 268 7.08 34.34 8.42
CA ALA A 268 5.98 33.78 9.21
C ALA A 268 5.86 32.25 9.10
N ASN A 269 6.57 31.61 8.16
CA ASN A 269 6.42 30.18 7.88
C ASN A 269 7.55 29.30 8.47
N ASN A 270 8.45 29.91 9.25
CA ASN A 270 9.63 29.30 9.86
C ASN A 270 9.32 28.35 11.03
N SER A 271 8.07 27.97 11.28
CA SER A 271 7.76 27.07 12.40
C SER A 271 6.66 26.07 12.10
N ALA A 272 6.82 24.87 12.66
CA ALA A 272 5.80 23.83 12.64
C ALA A 272 5.65 23.21 14.02
N GLY A 273 4.40 22.99 14.43
CA GLY A 273 4.04 22.38 15.71
C GLY A 273 3.30 21.05 15.52
N ARG A 274 3.54 20.11 16.42
CA ARG A 274 2.86 18.81 16.48
C ARG A 274 2.48 18.50 17.93
N ASN A 275 1.21 18.18 18.14
CA ASN A 275 0.75 17.59 19.40
C ASN A 275 1.08 16.10 19.41
N ALA A 276 1.73 15.62 20.46
CA ALA A 276 1.98 14.19 20.66
C ALA A 276 1.74 13.84 22.15
N PRO A 277 0.60 13.22 22.48
CA PRO A 277 0.30 12.83 23.85
C PRO A 277 1.20 11.67 24.30
N ILE A 278 1.70 11.76 25.53
CA ILE A 278 2.52 10.73 26.17
C ILE A 278 1.64 9.92 27.12
N LEU A 279 1.59 8.60 26.92
CA LEU A 279 0.68 7.72 27.65
C LEU A 279 1.25 7.32 29.02
N PRO A 280 0.39 7.16 30.05
CA PRO A 280 0.83 6.66 31.36
C PRO A 280 1.24 5.20 31.22
N ALA A 281 2.42 4.86 31.70
CA ALA A 281 2.88 3.49 31.85
C ALA A 281 3.50 3.32 33.24
N THR A 282 3.76 2.08 33.66
CA THR A 282 4.44 1.73 34.91
C THR A 282 5.57 0.75 34.62
N GLU A 283 6.72 0.90 35.25
CA GLU A 283 7.80 -0.10 35.14
C GLU A 283 7.40 -1.39 35.88
N LEU A 284 7.43 -2.52 35.17
CA LEU A 284 7.29 -3.86 35.73
C LEU A 284 8.69 -4.43 35.99
N VAL A 285 9.02 -4.67 37.25
CA VAL A 285 10.32 -5.24 37.64
C VAL A 285 10.16 -6.76 37.77
N ALA A 286 10.97 -7.52 37.02
CA ALA A 286 10.95 -8.98 37.08
C ALA A 286 11.12 -9.52 38.52
N GLY A 287 10.32 -10.53 38.87
CA GLY A 287 10.27 -11.12 40.21
C GLY A 287 9.59 -10.26 41.28
N THR A 288 9.02 -9.10 40.91
CA THR A 288 8.27 -8.23 41.83
C THR A 288 6.81 -8.10 41.38
N PRO A 289 5.89 -8.91 41.93
CA PRO A 289 4.48 -8.88 41.53
C PRO A 289 3.78 -7.55 41.86
N VAL A 290 3.05 -7.01 40.90
CA VAL A 290 2.14 -5.87 41.07
C VAL A 290 0.77 -6.39 41.48
N ARG A 291 0.39 -6.18 42.73
CA ARG A 291 -0.83 -6.77 43.33
C ARG A 291 -1.99 -5.77 43.42
N GLY A 292 -3.20 -6.29 43.44
CA GLY A 292 -4.41 -5.51 43.73
C GLY A 292 -4.85 -4.63 42.57
N LEU A 293 -4.52 -5.02 41.34
CA LEU A 293 -4.94 -4.33 40.14
C LEU A 293 -6.46 -4.47 39.96
N SER A 294 -7.12 -3.35 39.67
CA SER A 294 -8.55 -3.28 39.40
C SER A 294 -8.80 -2.17 38.39
N LEU A 295 -9.63 -2.43 37.38
CA LEU A 295 -10.07 -1.44 36.41
C LEU A 295 -11.56 -1.60 36.10
N PRO A 296 -12.27 -0.50 35.80
CA PRO A 296 -13.56 -0.54 35.11
C PRO A 296 -13.44 -1.19 33.72
N ASP A 297 -14.56 -1.60 33.16
CA ASP A 297 -14.62 -2.12 31.79
C ASP A 297 -14.11 -1.10 30.75
N SER A 298 -13.51 -1.62 29.67
CA SER A 298 -12.95 -0.86 28.55
C SER A 298 -11.79 0.07 28.88
N MET A 299 -11.17 -0.06 30.06
CA MET A 299 -9.99 0.71 30.46
C MET A 299 -8.71 -0.12 30.30
N GLU A 300 -7.59 0.58 30.10
CA GLU A 300 -6.28 -0.04 29.93
C GLU A 300 -5.25 0.44 30.97
N LEU A 301 -4.31 -0.44 31.30
CA LEU A 301 -3.07 -0.12 32.00
C LEU A 301 -1.88 -0.57 31.16
N LEU A 302 -0.85 0.26 31.16
CA LEU A 302 0.37 0.00 30.42
C LEU A 302 1.52 -0.23 31.39
N PHE A 303 2.32 -1.24 31.09
CA PHE A 303 3.57 -1.52 31.77
C PHE A 303 4.69 -1.70 30.76
N ASN A 304 5.91 -1.41 31.17
CA ASN A 304 7.11 -1.71 30.41
C ASN A 304 8.04 -2.57 31.27
N LEU A 305 8.70 -3.55 30.64
CA LEU A 305 9.74 -4.38 31.24
C LEU A 305 10.98 -4.30 30.34
N GLU A 306 12.14 -3.97 30.91
CA GLU A 306 13.41 -4.06 30.20
C GLU A 306 14.06 -5.42 30.46
N LEU A 307 14.30 -6.18 29.40
CA LEU A 307 15.02 -7.46 29.44
C LEU A 307 16.47 -7.24 29.00
N PRO A 308 17.47 -7.42 29.89
CA PRO A 308 18.85 -7.01 29.62
C PRO A 308 19.64 -7.99 28.73
N SER A 309 19.22 -9.24 28.64
CA SER A 309 19.88 -10.31 27.89
C SER A 309 18.88 -11.40 27.52
N SER A 310 19.18 -12.19 26.49
CA SER A 310 18.34 -13.32 26.08
C SER A 310 18.01 -14.24 27.26
N SER A 311 16.73 -14.53 27.47
CA SER A 311 16.27 -15.40 28.56
C SER A 311 14.83 -15.84 28.35
N ASN A 312 14.42 -16.94 28.99
CA ASN A 312 13.00 -17.28 29.05
C ASN A 312 12.25 -16.21 29.84
N LEU A 313 11.10 -15.77 29.32
CA LEU A 313 10.28 -14.72 29.90
C LEU A 313 8.83 -15.19 29.97
N LEU A 314 8.27 -15.23 31.18
CA LEU A 314 6.85 -15.43 31.40
C LEU A 314 6.26 -14.15 32.01
N ILE A 315 5.29 -13.56 31.33
CA ILE A 315 4.46 -12.49 31.87
C ILE A 315 3.08 -13.07 32.10
N SER A 316 2.57 -12.99 33.34
CA SER A 316 1.28 -13.59 33.66
C SER A 316 0.47 -12.78 34.65
N THR A 317 -0.84 -12.99 34.59
CA THR A 317 -1.79 -12.47 35.56
C THR A 317 -2.44 -13.62 36.32
N SER A 318 -2.75 -13.39 37.59
CA SER A 318 -3.36 -14.42 38.44
C SER A 318 -4.21 -13.84 39.57
N GLY A 319 -5.10 -14.69 40.07
CA GLY A 319 -6.03 -14.35 41.15
C GLY A 319 -7.09 -13.34 40.72
N GLY A 320 -7.71 -12.69 41.70
CA GLY A 320 -8.76 -11.70 41.46
C GLY A 320 -10.05 -12.30 40.89
N SER A 321 -10.86 -11.43 40.27
CA SER A 321 -12.12 -11.75 39.61
C SER A 321 -12.35 -10.80 38.43
N GLY A 322 -13.19 -11.22 37.48
CA GLY A 322 -13.50 -10.44 36.28
C GLY A 322 -12.72 -10.94 35.08
N ASP A 323 -12.61 -10.09 34.06
CA ASP A 323 -12.09 -10.47 32.74
C ASP A 323 -11.06 -9.43 32.28
N LEU A 324 -9.78 -9.79 32.47
CA LEU A 324 -8.62 -8.99 32.08
C LEU A 324 -7.92 -9.73 30.97
N ASP A 325 -7.59 -9.01 29.90
CA ASP A 325 -6.78 -9.51 28.80
C ASP A 325 -5.34 -8.97 28.91
N LEU A 326 -4.40 -9.83 28.54
CA LEU A 326 -2.97 -9.54 28.54
C LEU A 326 -2.46 -9.48 27.10
N TYR A 327 -1.76 -8.40 26.78
CA TYR A 327 -1.11 -8.20 25.50
C TYR A 327 0.35 -7.84 25.73
N VAL A 328 1.26 -8.51 25.03
CA VAL A 328 2.71 -8.25 25.13
C VAL A 328 3.35 -8.10 23.76
N HIS A 329 4.21 -7.08 23.63
CA HIS A 329 4.99 -6.81 22.41
C HIS A 329 6.40 -6.35 22.76
N GLN A 330 7.42 -6.91 22.11
CA GLN A 330 8.81 -6.50 22.26
C GLN A 330 9.19 -5.42 21.23
N GLY A 331 9.99 -4.44 21.63
CA GLY A 331 10.48 -3.38 20.75
C GLY A 331 9.60 -2.12 20.77
N GLN A 332 9.11 -1.70 19.62
CA GLN A 332 8.28 -0.49 19.53
C GLN A 332 6.85 -0.80 19.95
N ARG A 333 6.29 -0.01 20.86
CA ARG A 333 4.90 -0.20 21.30
C ARG A 333 3.94 -0.13 20.10
N PRO A 334 3.09 -1.14 19.88
CA PRO A 334 2.08 -1.07 18.85
C PRO A 334 1.03 0.01 19.09
N ALA A 335 0.50 0.59 18.01
CA ALA A 335 -0.52 1.63 18.06
C ALA A 335 -1.90 1.07 18.44
N HIS A 336 -2.20 -0.13 17.94
CA HIS A 336 -3.45 -0.83 18.17
C HIS A 336 -3.19 -2.11 18.96
N ARG A 337 -4.19 -2.51 19.74
CA ARG A 337 -4.12 -3.71 20.59
C ARG A 337 -3.95 -5.00 19.78
N ASP A 338 -4.53 -5.04 18.59
CA ASP A 338 -4.50 -6.23 17.73
C ASP A 338 -3.11 -6.49 17.11
N ASP A 339 -2.22 -5.50 17.16
CA ASP A 339 -0.84 -5.58 16.66
C ASP A 339 0.14 -6.18 17.69
N TYR A 340 -0.33 -6.47 18.91
CA TYR A 340 0.50 -7.11 19.93
C TYR A 340 0.78 -8.56 19.55
N LYS A 341 2.00 -9.02 19.83
CA LYS A 341 2.47 -10.33 19.34
C LYS A 341 1.95 -11.47 20.20
N CYS A 342 2.08 -11.37 21.51
CA CYS A 342 1.39 -12.29 22.40
C CYS A 342 0.07 -11.67 22.89
N GLN A 343 -1.01 -12.45 22.78
CA GLN A 343 -2.34 -12.06 23.22
C GLN A 343 -2.97 -13.22 23.97
N SER A 344 -3.34 -12.96 25.23
CA SER A 344 -3.99 -13.91 26.11
C SER A 344 -5.30 -13.29 26.59
N GLY A 345 -6.40 -13.98 26.29
CA GLY A 345 -7.74 -13.53 26.66
C GLY A 345 -8.67 -14.69 26.94
N SER A 346 -8.42 -15.38 28.04
CA SER A 346 -9.34 -16.35 28.63
C SER A 346 -10.61 -15.65 29.17
N PRO A 347 -11.70 -16.38 29.50
CA PRO A 347 -12.88 -15.78 30.11
C PRO A 347 -12.71 -15.33 31.58
N ILE A 348 -11.49 -15.40 32.13
CA ILE A 348 -11.15 -15.02 33.51
C ILE A 348 -9.90 -14.14 33.51
N SER A 349 -9.53 -13.53 34.63
CA SER A 349 -8.32 -12.68 34.71
C SER A 349 -7.00 -13.45 34.90
N THR A 350 -6.91 -14.69 34.45
CA THR A 350 -5.68 -15.50 34.53
C THR A 350 -5.15 -15.70 33.12
N GLU A 351 -4.13 -14.94 32.78
CA GLU A 351 -3.57 -14.84 31.43
C GLU A 351 -2.06 -15.08 31.47
N SER A 352 -1.49 -15.54 30.36
CA SER A 352 -0.04 -15.75 30.23
C SER A 352 0.46 -15.40 28.84
N CYS A 353 1.67 -14.85 28.82
CA CYS A 353 2.47 -14.66 27.63
C CYS A 353 3.87 -15.20 27.90
N THR A 354 4.20 -16.28 27.20
CA THR A 354 5.48 -16.99 27.32
C THR A 354 6.35 -16.68 26.11
N PHE A 355 7.63 -16.45 26.35
CA PHE A 355 8.64 -16.25 25.33
C PHE A 355 9.87 -17.09 25.68
N ASN A 356 10.13 -18.13 24.90
CA ASN A 356 11.29 -18.99 25.07
C ASN A 356 12.48 -18.41 24.29
N ASP A 357 13.61 -18.21 24.98
CA ASP A 357 14.76 -17.46 24.46
C ASP A 357 14.40 -16.03 24.00
N ALA A 358 13.66 -15.31 24.85
CA ALA A 358 13.16 -13.98 24.57
C ALA A 358 14.32 -12.98 24.36
N GLU A 359 14.29 -12.24 23.24
CA GLU A 359 15.35 -11.30 22.88
C GLU A 359 15.47 -10.11 23.85
N PRO A 360 16.68 -9.61 24.14
CA PRO A 360 16.86 -8.43 24.98
C PRO A 360 16.16 -7.20 24.36
N GLY A 361 15.61 -6.34 25.22
CA GLY A 361 14.90 -5.14 24.79
C GLY A 361 13.77 -4.75 25.73
N ILE A 362 12.97 -3.79 25.28
CA ILE A 362 11.79 -3.32 26.03
C ILE A 362 10.58 -4.13 25.59
N TYR A 363 9.88 -4.71 26.56
CA TYR A 363 8.59 -5.34 26.40
C TYR A 363 7.50 -4.38 26.88
N HIS A 364 6.54 -4.12 26.01
CA HIS A 364 5.32 -3.37 26.29
C HIS A 364 4.22 -4.35 26.67
N ILE A 365 3.69 -4.19 27.88
CA ILE A 365 2.62 -5.00 28.43
C ILE A 365 1.38 -4.11 28.55
N LEU A 366 0.30 -4.49 27.88
CA LEU A 366 -1.00 -3.84 27.97
C LEU A 366 -1.95 -4.79 28.70
N LEU A 367 -2.52 -4.31 29.79
CA LEU A 367 -3.63 -4.96 30.47
C LEU A 367 -4.91 -4.26 30.04
N PHE A 368 -5.84 -4.99 29.44
CA PHE A 368 -7.12 -4.44 29.02
C PHE A 368 -8.25 -5.05 29.85
N ALA A 369 -9.08 -4.20 30.45
CA ALA A 369 -10.27 -4.65 31.17
C ALA A 369 -11.39 -4.92 30.19
N TRP A 370 -11.50 -6.16 29.72
CA TRP A 370 -12.60 -6.52 28.80
C TRP A 370 -13.96 -6.37 29.48
N ASP A 371 -14.07 -6.94 30.68
CA ASP A 371 -15.07 -6.55 31.68
C ASP A 371 -14.35 -6.01 32.92
N GLN A 372 -15.10 -5.41 33.85
CA GLN A 372 -14.53 -4.97 35.12
C GLN A 372 -13.81 -6.12 35.82
N PHE A 373 -12.56 -5.89 36.22
CA PHE A 373 -11.79 -6.83 37.03
C PHE A 373 -11.33 -6.19 38.34
N SER A 374 -11.02 -7.05 39.32
CA SER A 374 -10.54 -6.59 40.62
C SER A 374 -9.63 -7.58 41.33
N GLY A 375 -8.61 -7.05 42.00
CA GLY A 375 -7.71 -7.81 42.86
C GLY A 375 -6.71 -8.69 42.12
N VAL A 376 -6.48 -8.43 40.83
CA VAL A 376 -5.57 -9.21 39.98
C VAL A 376 -4.12 -8.88 40.32
N THR A 377 -3.23 -9.86 40.15
CA THR A 377 -1.78 -9.69 40.28
C THR A 377 -1.11 -9.87 38.92
N LEU A 378 -0.26 -8.93 38.51
CA LEU A 378 0.63 -9.04 37.35
C LEU A 378 2.06 -9.40 37.82
N GLU A 379 2.70 -10.37 37.20
CA GLU A 379 4.08 -10.77 37.46
C GLU A 379 4.84 -11.01 36.15
N ALA A 380 6.14 -10.67 36.16
CA ALA A 380 7.09 -11.10 35.13
C ALA A 380 8.15 -11.99 35.78
N ARG A 381 8.44 -13.14 35.17
CA ARG A 381 9.49 -14.09 35.58
C ARG A 381 10.51 -14.21 34.46
N VAL A 382 11.79 -14.09 34.81
CA VAL A 382 12.92 -14.17 33.87
C VAL A 382 13.79 -15.35 34.26
N GLY A 383 14.15 -16.17 33.27
CA GLY A 383 14.83 -17.45 33.45
C GLY A 383 13.87 -18.60 33.78
N GLY A 384 14.43 -19.76 34.14
CA GLY A 384 13.68 -21.00 34.30
C GLY A 384 13.82 -21.92 33.08
N ASP A 385 13.23 -23.10 33.18
CA ASP A 385 13.11 -24.02 32.03
C ASP A 385 12.11 -23.44 31.03
N PRO A 386 12.29 -23.67 29.71
CA PRO A 386 11.30 -23.24 28.73
C PRO A 386 9.97 -23.95 28.99
N GLU A 387 8.86 -23.23 28.78
CA GLU A 387 7.52 -23.80 28.74
C GLU A 387 7.17 -23.97 27.26
N PRO A 388 7.38 -25.17 26.67
CA PRO A 388 7.26 -25.38 25.23
C PRO A 388 5.80 -25.56 24.81
N PHE A 389 5.55 -25.32 23.53
CA PHE A 389 4.26 -25.64 22.93
C PHE A 389 3.96 -27.15 23.01
N ASN A 390 2.71 -27.53 23.27
CA ASN A 390 2.28 -28.92 23.47
C ASN A 390 1.09 -29.32 22.56
N ILE A 391 1.21 -30.48 21.92
CA ILE A 391 0.17 -31.10 21.11
C ILE A 391 -0.30 -32.38 21.79
N GLU A 392 -1.46 -32.31 22.45
CA GLU A 392 -2.08 -33.47 23.07
C GLU A 392 -2.81 -34.34 22.01
N LEU A 393 -2.27 -35.51 21.71
CA LEU A 393 -2.90 -36.48 20.79
C LEU A 393 -3.88 -37.42 21.52
N VAL A 394 -5.13 -37.44 21.06
CA VAL A 394 -6.18 -38.34 21.56
C VAL A 394 -6.67 -39.29 20.46
N PHE A 395 -6.22 -40.54 20.52
CA PHE A 395 -6.57 -41.58 19.56
C PHE A 395 -7.95 -42.20 19.86
N LEU A 396 -8.91 -42.04 18.95
CA LEU A 396 -10.30 -42.48 19.11
C LEU A 396 -10.59 -43.88 18.54
N SER A 397 -9.92 -44.22 17.44
CA SER A 397 -9.99 -45.52 16.77
C SER A 397 -8.58 -45.98 16.41
N GLY A 398 -8.42 -47.30 16.27
CA GLY A 398 -7.11 -47.93 16.23
C GLY A 398 -6.25 -47.53 15.02
N GLY A 399 -4.95 -47.45 15.27
CA GLY A 399 -3.87 -47.58 14.30
C GLY A 399 -2.90 -48.67 14.74
N THR A 400 -1.91 -48.97 13.92
CA THR A 400 -0.74 -49.76 14.32
C THR A 400 0.21 -48.89 15.16
N THR A 401 1.15 -49.51 15.88
CA THR A 401 2.18 -48.75 16.60
C THR A 401 2.98 -47.82 15.68
N GLU A 402 3.31 -48.28 14.47
CA GLU A 402 4.01 -47.47 13.46
C GLU A 402 3.20 -46.23 13.04
N GLN A 403 1.88 -46.40 12.93
CA GLN A 403 0.98 -45.32 12.59
C GLN A 403 0.88 -44.29 13.72
N ASP A 404 0.65 -44.74 14.94
CA ASP A 404 0.62 -43.88 16.12
C ASP A 404 1.96 -43.12 16.32
N ASP A 405 3.08 -43.78 16.04
CA ASP A 405 4.42 -43.19 16.12
C ASP A 405 4.64 -42.10 15.05
N ALA A 406 4.03 -42.23 13.86
CA ALA A 406 4.06 -41.17 12.85
C ALA A 406 3.34 -39.90 13.34
N PHE A 407 2.18 -40.04 14.00
CA PHE A 407 1.49 -38.91 14.62
C PHE A 407 2.33 -38.24 15.72
N ARG A 408 2.95 -39.02 16.60
CA ARG A 408 3.84 -38.48 17.64
C ARG A 408 5.04 -37.78 17.03
N THR A 409 5.66 -38.37 16.01
CA THR A 409 6.81 -37.76 15.31
C THR A 409 6.44 -36.43 14.67
N SER A 410 5.27 -36.35 14.01
CA SER A 410 4.79 -35.11 13.43
C SER A 410 4.44 -34.06 14.49
N ALA A 411 3.88 -34.48 15.63
CA ALA A 411 3.63 -33.58 16.76
C ALA A 411 4.94 -33.02 17.32
N GLU A 412 5.92 -33.87 17.62
CA GLU A 412 7.25 -33.47 18.09
C GLU A 412 7.94 -32.50 17.10
N GLN A 413 7.76 -32.70 15.79
CA GLN A 413 8.28 -31.79 14.78
C GLN A 413 7.62 -30.41 14.87
N TRP A 414 6.29 -30.33 14.98
CA TRP A 414 5.58 -29.06 15.12
C TRP A 414 5.87 -28.36 16.46
N GLU A 415 5.97 -29.11 17.56
CA GLU A 415 6.37 -28.61 18.89
C GLU A 415 7.82 -28.07 18.87
N SER A 416 8.70 -28.62 18.05
CA SER A 416 10.06 -28.07 17.88
C SER A 416 10.08 -26.76 17.08
N ILE A 417 9.07 -26.55 16.23
CA ILE A 417 8.93 -25.36 15.39
C ILE A 417 8.25 -24.25 16.17
N ILE A 418 7.15 -24.53 16.88
CA ILE A 418 6.43 -23.54 17.68
C ILE A 418 7.11 -23.48 19.04
N LYS A 419 7.92 -22.44 19.26
CA LYS A 419 8.76 -22.35 20.46
C LYS A 419 7.97 -21.91 21.68
N ASP A 420 7.08 -20.96 21.48
CA ASP A 420 6.41 -20.26 22.56
C ASP A 420 5.11 -20.98 22.94
N ASP A 421 4.93 -21.20 24.23
CA ASP A 421 3.67 -21.67 24.82
C ASP A 421 2.54 -20.64 24.61
N ILE A 422 1.32 -21.15 24.45
CA ILE A 422 0.09 -20.37 24.30
C ILE A 422 -0.83 -20.68 25.48
N TYR A 423 -1.37 -19.62 26.07
CA TYR A 423 -2.23 -19.72 27.24
C TYR A 423 -3.27 -20.87 27.19
N ASP A 424 -3.33 -21.61 28.29
CA ASP A 424 -4.29 -22.69 28.54
C ASP A 424 -5.74 -22.25 28.39
N PHE A 425 -6.56 -23.10 27.77
CA PHE A 425 -8.00 -22.90 27.73
C PHE A 425 -8.75 -23.88 28.62
N SER A 426 -9.53 -23.36 29.57
CA SER A 426 -10.32 -24.16 30.51
C SER A 426 -11.76 -24.39 30.04
N PHE A 427 -12.10 -25.64 29.69
CA PHE A 427 -13.49 -26.07 29.42
C PHE A 427 -14.28 -26.45 30.69
N VAL A 428 -13.70 -26.32 31.89
CA VAL A 428 -14.33 -26.74 33.16
C VAL A 428 -15.70 -26.09 33.40
N ASN A 429 -15.81 -24.78 33.16
CA ASN A 429 -17.04 -24.01 33.41
C ASN A 429 -18.00 -24.00 32.22
N ASN A 430 -17.51 -24.30 31.02
CA ASN A 430 -18.29 -24.38 29.79
C ASN A 430 -17.82 -25.56 28.94
N PRO A 431 -18.23 -26.79 29.28
CA PRO A 431 -17.74 -28.00 28.62
C PRO A 431 -18.07 -28.03 27.13
N ALA A 432 -17.12 -28.47 26.32
CA ALA A 432 -17.34 -28.73 24.90
C ALA A 432 -18.12 -30.04 24.70
N THR A 433 -19.10 -30.04 23.80
CA THR A 433 -20.05 -31.14 23.65
C THR A 433 -19.37 -32.37 23.06
N ALA A 434 -19.85 -33.56 23.43
CA ALA A 434 -19.36 -34.80 22.81
C ALA A 434 -19.71 -34.85 21.31
N ASN A 435 -18.81 -35.40 20.50
CA ASN A 435 -18.91 -35.49 19.04
C ASN A 435 -19.01 -34.14 18.29
N GLU A 436 -18.69 -33.02 18.92
CA GLU A 436 -18.78 -31.70 18.31
C GLU A 436 -17.58 -31.42 17.38
N CYS A 437 -16.41 -31.94 17.74
CA CYS A 437 -15.21 -31.85 16.92
C CYS A 437 -15.13 -32.99 15.89
N VAL A 438 -15.19 -34.23 16.37
CA VAL A 438 -15.12 -35.46 15.55
C VAL A 438 -15.94 -36.57 16.20
N THR A 439 -16.44 -37.51 15.41
CA THR A 439 -17.21 -38.64 15.93
C THR A 439 -16.35 -39.50 16.86
N GLY A 440 -16.85 -39.82 18.05
CA GLY A 440 -16.13 -40.58 19.09
C GLY A 440 -15.50 -39.70 20.19
N GLN A 441 -15.30 -38.41 19.92
CA GLN A 441 -14.82 -37.43 20.91
C GLN A 441 -15.77 -37.36 22.11
N GLN A 442 -15.24 -37.62 23.31
CA GLN A 442 -15.97 -37.46 24.57
C GLN A 442 -16.11 -35.97 24.93
N THR A 443 -17.04 -35.64 25.84
CA THR A 443 -17.18 -34.28 26.39
C THR A 443 -15.84 -33.80 26.96
N ILE A 444 -15.43 -32.58 26.60
CA ILE A 444 -14.22 -31.93 27.09
C ILE A 444 -14.62 -31.05 28.26
N SER A 445 -14.06 -31.29 29.44
CA SER A 445 -14.44 -30.62 30.70
C SER A 445 -13.24 -30.35 31.61
N ASP A 446 -12.05 -30.36 31.00
CA ASP A 446 -10.75 -30.15 31.60
C ASP A 446 -10.05 -28.93 30.97
N VAL A 447 -8.80 -28.73 31.36
CA VAL A 447 -7.94 -27.70 30.76
C VAL A 447 -7.22 -28.33 29.57
N VAL A 448 -7.24 -27.63 28.45
CA VAL A 448 -6.41 -27.96 27.28
C VAL A 448 -5.24 -26.99 27.28
N ASP A 449 -4.05 -27.56 27.49
CA ASP A 449 -2.77 -26.93 27.27
C ASP A 449 -2.53 -26.89 25.74
N ASP A 450 -2.28 -25.69 25.21
CA ASP A 450 -2.06 -25.39 23.79
C ASP A 450 -3.10 -25.92 22.80
N VAL A 451 -2.92 -27.16 22.31
CA VAL A 451 -3.79 -27.82 21.32
C VAL A 451 -4.01 -29.29 21.67
N ARG A 452 -5.28 -29.72 21.66
CA ARG A 452 -5.67 -31.14 21.67
C ARG A 452 -6.15 -31.59 20.30
N ILE A 453 -5.54 -32.64 19.74
CA ILE A 453 -5.92 -33.19 18.44
C ILE A 453 -6.50 -34.59 18.59
N TYR A 454 -7.75 -34.74 18.15
CA TYR A 454 -8.40 -36.05 18.08
C TYR A 454 -8.04 -36.76 16.78
N VAL A 455 -7.46 -37.95 16.90
CA VAL A 455 -7.05 -38.78 15.76
C VAL A 455 -8.05 -39.92 15.56
N SER A 456 -8.58 -40.04 14.35
CA SER A 456 -9.54 -41.09 13.99
C SER A 456 -9.15 -41.74 12.66
N ILE A 457 -8.61 -42.95 12.73
CA ILE A 457 -8.37 -43.79 11.55
C ILE A 457 -9.62 -44.64 11.32
N ARG A 458 -10.32 -44.44 10.19
CA ARG A 458 -11.59 -45.10 9.88
C ARG A 458 -11.82 -45.16 8.37
N ASP A 459 -12.84 -45.88 7.94
CA ASP A 459 -13.32 -45.81 6.55
C ASP A 459 -13.94 -44.42 6.30
N ILE A 460 -13.42 -43.69 5.30
CA ILE A 460 -13.94 -42.41 4.85
C ILE A 460 -14.68 -42.60 3.52
N ASP A 461 -14.00 -43.10 2.49
CA ASP A 461 -14.57 -43.34 1.16
C ASP A 461 -14.12 -44.66 0.49
N GLY A 462 -13.35 -45.49 1.19
CA GLY A 462 -12.81 -46.74 0.67
C GLY A 462 -11.39 -46.52 0.11
N PRO A 463 -10.95 -47.23 -0.94
CA PRO A 463 -9.66 -46.98 -1.60
C PRO A 463 -9.72 -45.76 -2.56
N GLN A 464 -10.59 -44.81 -2.25
CA GLN A 464 -10.86 -43.61 -3.03
C GLN A 464 -9.93 -42.49 -2.55
N PRO A 465 -9.88 -41.32 -3.22
CA PRO A 465 -8.66 -40.52 -3.21
C PRO A 465 -8.45 -39.65 -1.96
N ILE A 466 -9.37 -39.67 -0.98
CA ILE A 466 -9.19 -38.88 0.25
C ILE A 466 -8.22 -39.63 1.17
N LEU A 467 -7.01 -39.11 1.30
CA LEU A 467 -5.98 -39.69 2.17
C LEU A 467 -6.24 -39.39 3.65
N GLY A 468 -6.62 -38.15 3.92
CA GLY A 468 -6.93 -37.65 5.24
C GLY A 468 -7.72 -36.36 5.13
N ARG A 469 -8.18 -35.87 6.27
CA ARG A 469 -8.61 -34.50 6.42
C ARG A 469 -8.38 -34.00 7.83
N ALA A 470 -8.10 -32.72 7.97
CA ALA A 470 -7.81 -32.13 9.25
C ALA A 470 -8.21 -30.67 9.37
N GLY A 471 -8.32 -30.21 10.60
CA GLY A 471 -8.53 -28.79 10.86
C GLY A 471 -9.00 -28.52 12.28
N PRO A 472 -9.03 -27.23 12.64
CA PRO A 472 -9.50 -26.82 13.96
C PRO A 472 -11.02 -27.03 14.09
N CYS A 473 -11.40 -27.41 15.29
CA CYS A 473 -12.78 -27.47 15.75
C CYS A 473 -13.09 -26.27 16.65
N TYR A 474 -12.13 -25.87 17.48
CA TYR A 474 -12.23 -24.77 18.43
C TYR A 474 -11.03 -23.85 18.29
N ILE A 475 -11.25 -22.54 18.27
CA ILE A 475 -10.21 -21.52 18.29
C ILE A 475 -10.41 -20.53 19.43
N ARG A 476 -9.31 -19.97 19.92
CA ARG A 476 -9.28 -18.90 20.93
C ARG A 476 -9.87 -17.61 20.34
N GLY A 477 -10.84 -17.01 20.99
CA GLY A 477 -11.56 -15.84 20.44
C GLY A 477 -10.74 -14.57 20.31
N LEU A 478 -9.59 -14.46 20.99
CA LEU A 478 -8.71 -13.30 20.87
C LEU A 478 -7.59 -13.54 19.85
N SER A 479 -6.85 -14.64 20.00
CA SER A 479 -5.68 -14.94 19.17
C SER A 479 -5.99 -15.81 17.95
N ASP A 480 -7.21 -16.32 17.79
CA ASP A 480 -7.64 -17.32 16.78
C ASP A 480 -6.80 -18.61 16.73
N HIS A 481 -5.85 -18.80 17.66
CA HIS A 481 -5.07 -20.02 17.73
C HIS A 481 -5.99 -21.21 18.09
N PRO A 482 -5.90 -22.32 17.34
CA PRO A 482 -6.58 -23.58 17.64
C PRO A 482 -6.41 -24.03 19.09
N ILE A 483 -7.46 -24.58 19.67
CA ILE A 483 -7.47 -25.21 21.01
C ILE A 483 -7.74 -26.70 20.86
N VAL A 484 -8.70 -27.05 20.00
CA VAL A 484 -9.07 -28.44 19.75
C VAL A 484 -9.21 -28.61 18.24
N GLY A 485 -8.59 -29.65 17.70
CA GLY A 485 -8.72 -30.03 16.30
C GLY A 485 -8.93 -31.51 16.13
N MET A 486 -9.09 -31.91 14.87
CA MET A 486 -9.21 -33.31 14.50
C MET A 486 -8.39 -33.63 13.27
N MET A 487 -7.99 -34.90 13.19
CA MET A 487 -7.44 -35.51 11.99
C MET A 487 -8.15 -36.84 11.74
N GLU A 488 -8.72 -37.01 10.56
CA GLU A 488 -9.35 -38.25 10.10
C GLU A 488 -8.56 -38.82 8.93
N PHE A 489 -8.20 -40.09 8.99
CA PHE A 489 -7.46 -40.78 7.92
C PHE A 489 -8.23 -41.98 7.40
N ASP A 490 -8.24 -42.19 6.07
CA ASP A 490 -8.88 -43.36 5.48
C ASP A 490 -8.02 -44.60 5.68
N ILE A 491 -8.55 -45.56 6.44
CA ILE A 491 -7.90 -46.83 6.75
C ILE A 491 -7.43 -47.61 5.50
N TYR A 492 -8.10 -47.49 4.35
CA TYR A 492 -7.74 -48.22 3.14
C TYR A 492 -6.55 -47.61 2.38
N ASP A 493 -6.35 -46.31 2.51
CA ASP A 493 -5.24 -45.59 1.89
C ASP A 493 -4.06 -45.37 2.83
N PHE A 494 -4.31 -45.51 4.13
CA PHE A 494 -3.31 -45.38 5.18
C PHE A 494 -2.18 -46.42 5.08
N ASP A 495 -2.50 -47.68 4.78
CA ASP A 495 -1.48 -48.72 4.55
C ASP A 495 -0.66 -48.43 3.28
N ARG A 496 -1.30 -47.89 2.23
CA ARG A 496 -0.65 -47.53 0.96
C ARG A 496 0.36 -46.40 1.12
N ILE A 497 0.02 -45.35 1.85
CA ILE A 497 0.95 -44.24 2.10
C ILE A 497 2.08 -44.64 3.06
N THR A 498 1.82 -45.57 3.98
CA THR A 498 2.83 -46.17 4.86
C THR A 498 3.87 -46.93 4.04
N ASP A 499 3.44 -47.84 3.16
CA ASP A 499 4.33 -48.61 2.29
C ASP A 499 5.18 -47.74 1.34
N GLN A 500 4.68 -46.54 1.01
CA GLN A 500 5.37 -45.56 0.15
C GLN A 500 6.30 -44.61 0.92
N GLY A 501 6.35 -44.71 2.26
CA GLY A 501 7.13 -43.80 3.10
C GLY A 501 6.58 -42.37 3.14
N LEU A 502 5.31 -42.18 2.79
CA LEU A 502 4.63 -40.88 2.74
C LEU A 502 3.83 -40.57 3.99
N LEU A 503 3.73 -41.51 4.93
CA LEU A 503 2.91 -41.37 6.14
C LEU A 503 3.27 -40.12 6.96
N ILE A 504 4.55 -39.93 7.30
CA ILE A 504 4.98 -38.75 8.08
C ILE A 504 4.68 -37.44 7.34
N PRO A 505 5.05 -37.26 6.06
CA PRO A 505 4.67 -36.06 5.30
C PRO A 505 3.17 -35.77 5.31
N VAL A 506 2.30 -36.76 5.06
CA VAL A 506 0.85 -36.52 5.08
C VAL A 506 0.39 -36.15 6.50
N VAL A 507 0.83 -36.87 7.54
CA VAL A 507 0.43 -36.54 8.92
C VAL A 507 0.94 -35.16 9.35
N LEU A 508 2.15 -34.78 8.94
CA LEU A 508 2.72 -33.47 9.21
C LEU A 508 1.93 -32.36 8.51
N HIS A 509 1.54 -32.58 7.26
CA HIS A 509 0.68 -31.69 6.46
C HIS A 509 -0.69 -31.47 7.15
N GLU A 510 -1.39 -32.56 7.45
CA GLU A 510 -2.72 -32.53 8.08
C GLU A 510 -2.69 -31.86 9.45
N MET A 511 -1.64 -32.12 10.24
CA MET A 511 -1.45 -31.45 11.52
C MET A 511 -1.20 -29.94 11.34
N GLY A 512 -0.55 -29.53 10.25
CA GLY A 512 -0.42 -28.12 9.85
C GLY A 512 -1.77 -27.44 9.65
N HIS A 513 -2.73 -28.13 9.02
CA HIS A 513 -4.11 -27.64 8.92
C HIS A 513 -4.80 -27.51 10.26
N VAL A 514 -4.54 -28.41 11.21
CA VAL A 514 -5.06 -28.27 12.58
C VAL A 514 -4.51 -27.01 13.25
N LEU A 515 -3.25 -26.70 13.05
CA LEU A 515 -2.55 -25.52 13.58
C LEU A 515 -2.95 -24.21 12.89
N GLY A 516 -3.79 -24.26 11.85
CA GLY A 516 -4.36 -23.08 11.21
C GLY A 516 -3.84 -22.78 9.81
N ILE A 517 -2.81 -23.49 9.34
CA ILE A 517 -2.27 -23.27 7.99
C ILE A 517 -3.37 -23.63 6.99
N GLY A 518 -3.76 -22.68 6.15
CA GLY A 518 -4.87 -22.85 5.20
C GLY A 518 -6.27 -22.74 5.80
N THR A 519 -6.45 -23.13 7.07
CA THR A 519 -7.78 -23.25 7.68
C THR A 519 -8.24 -22.01 8.44
N ILE A 520 -7.32 -21.14 8.90
CA ILE A 520 -7.66 -19.88 9.61
C ILE A 520 -7.07 -18.63 8.93
N TRP A 521 -6.48 -18.76 7.73
CA TRP A 521 -5.91 -17.62 7.00
C TRP A 521 -6.95 -16.53 6.72
N ASP A 522 -8.18 -16.90 6.35
CA ASP A 522 -9.26 -15.94 6.10
C ASP A 522 -9.71 -15.24 7.40
N ASN A 523 -9.78 -15.96 8.53
CA ASN A 523 -10.10 -15.39 9.85
C ASN A 523 -9.10 -14.31 10.27
N LYS A 524 -7.81 -14.53 9.96
CA LYS A 524 -6.73 -13.57 10.18
C LYS A 524 -6.62 -12.51 9.09
N GLU A 525 -7.53 -12.52 8.13
CA GLU A 525 -7.52 -11.66 6.95
C GLU A 525 -6.18 -11.74 6.22
N LEU A 526 -5.48 -12.89 6.18
CA LEU A 526 -4.16 -13.03 5.55
C LEU A 526 -4.23 -13.33 4.05
N LEU A 527 -5.43 -13.51 3.51
CA LEU A 527 -5.67 -13.69 2.09
C LEU A 527 -6.07 -12.39 1.41
N MET A 528 -5.65 -12.24 0.16
CA MET A 528 -6.19 -11.26 -0.76
C MET A 528 -6.81 -11.96 -1.96
N ASN A 529 -7.98 -11.47 -2.37
CA ASN A 529 -8.79 -12.00 -3.46
C ASN A 529 -9.11 -13.52 -3.34
N PRO A 530 -9.66 -13.99 -2.20
CA PRO A 530 -9.98 -15.40 -2.01
C PRO A 530 -10.91 -15.91 -3.12
N SER A 531 -10.47 -16.98 -3.79
CA SER A 531 -11.11 -17.54 -4.97
C SER A 531 -12.37 -18.33 -4.64
N ALA A 532 -12.52 -18.80 -3.40
CA ALA A 532 -13.75 -19.37 -2.87
C ALA A 532 -14.90 -18.34 -2.82
N VAL A 533 -14.58 -17.05 -2.68
CA VAL A 533 -15.55 -15.94 -2.69
C VAL A 533 -15.66 -15.32 -4.09
N THR A 534 -14.52 -15.15 -4.77
CA THR A 534 -14.44 -14.55 -6.11
C THR A 534 -13.83 -15.56 -7.08
N PRO A 535 -14.65 -16.38 -7.76
CA PRO A 535 -14.14 -17.43 -8.65
C PRO A 535 -13.16 -16.87 -9.68
N SER A 536 -12.08 -17.60 -9.96
CA SER A 536 -10.96 -17.25 -10.87
C SER A 536 -10.06 -16.08 -10.43
N ALA A 537 -10.24 -15.56 -9.21
CA ALA A 537 -9.33 -14.56 -8.68
C ALA A 537 -7.95 -15.15 -8.37
N ASP A 538 -6.90 -14.31 -8.46
CA ASP A 538 -5.54 -14.67 -8.06
C ASP A 538 -5.41 -14.56 -6.53
N THR A 539 -5.79 -15.63 -5.82
CA THR A 539 -5.62 -15.71 -4.37
C THR A 539 -4.14 -15.69 -4.03
N HIS A 540 -3.76 -14.84 -3.09
CA HIS A 540 -2.39 -14.78 -2.58
C HIS A 540 -2.37 -14.42 -1.10
N PHE A 541 -1.31 -14.86 -0.43
CA PHE A 541 -1.08 -14.63 0.99
C PHE A 541 -0.32 -13.32 1.19
N LYS A 542 -0.79 -12.46 2.10
CA LYS A 542 -0.20 -11.12 2.34
C LYS A 542 0.59 -10.99 3.64
N GLY A 543 0.87 -12.10 4.33
CA GLY A 543 1.74 -12.11 5.51
C GLY A 543 3.18 -11.71 5.16
N MET A 544 3.73 -10.73 5.90
CA MET A 544 5.02 -10.13 5.58
C MET A 544 6.18 -11.11 5.77
N HIS A 545 6.07 -12.00 6.78
CA HIS A 545 7.11 -12.97 7.07
C HIS A 545 7.20 -14.03 5.97
N ALA A 546 6.05 -14.57 5.55
CA ALA A 546 5.97 -15.52 4.44
C ALA A 546 6.39 -14.90 3.10
N ILE A 547 6.02 -13.63 2.82
CA ILE A 547 6.48 -12.91 1.62
C ILE A 547 8.01 -12.82 1.58
N THR A 548 8.63 -12.47 2.72
CA THR A 548 10.09 -12.38 2.83
C THR A 548 10.74 -13.74 2.60
N ALA A 549 10.20 -14.81 3.19
CA ALA A 549 10.71 -16.16 2.99
C ALA A 549 10.52 -16.68 1.55
N PHE A 550 9.44 -16.28 0.88
CA PHE A 550 9.18 -16.61 -0.52
C PHE A 550 10.22 -15.95 -1.44
N ASP A 551 10.55 -14.68 -1.18
CA ASP A 551 11.63 -13.98 -1.89
C ASP A 551 12.99 -14.67 -1.69
N ASP A 552 13.33 -15.02 -0.45
CA ASP A 552 14.54 -15.76 -0.09
C ASP A 552 14.64 -17.12 -0.83
N ALA A 553 13.50 -17.78 -1.08
CA ALA A 553 13.43 -19.03 -1.83
C ALA A 553 13.52 -18.86 -3.36
N GLY A 554 13.78 -17.64 -3.85
CA GLY A 554 13.89 -17.29 -5.27
C GLY A 554 12.72 -16.47 -5.83
N GLY A 555 11.73 -16.16 -4.99
CA GLY A 555 10.47 -15.51 -5.37
C GLY A 555 10.60 -14.07 -5.89
N VAL A 556 11.76 -13.44 -5.70
CA VAL A 556 12.07 -12.12 -6.28
C VAL A 556 11.90 -12.10 -7.80
N ASN A 557 12.13 -13.24 -8.47
CA ASN A 557 11.99 -13.39 -9.91
C ASN A 557 10.61 -13.91 -10.35
N TYR A 558 9.67 -14.08 -9.42
CA TYR A 558 8.33 -14.55 -9.75
C TYR A 558 7.54 -13.47 -10.50
N THR A 559 7.06 -13.80 -11.70
CA THR A 559 6.27 -12.89 -12.55
C THR A 559 4.87 -13.41 -12.84
N GLY A 560 4.44 -14.49 -12.15
CA GLY A 560 3.18 -15.18 -12.43
C GLY A 560 1.94 -14.56 -11.79
N GLY A 561 2.09 -13.48 -11.02
CA GLY A 561 1.01 -12.88 -10.24
C GLY A 561 1.56 -12.15 -9.00
N GLN A 562 0.75 -12.07 -7.95
CA GLN A 562 1.18 -11.55 -6.65
C GLN A 562 2.04 -12.59 -5.89
N LYS A 563 2.87 -12.10 -4.96
CA LYS A 563 3.78 -12.96 -4.18
C LYS A 563 3.02 -13.92 -3.27
N VAL A 564 3.63 -15.07 -2.97
CA VAL A 564 3.05 -16.16 -2.18
C VAL A 564 1.67 -16.58 -2.73
N PRO A 565 1.62 -17.07 -3.98
CA PRO A 565 0.37 -17.48 -4.60
C PRO A 565 -0.25 -18.68 -3.87
N VAL A 566 -1.54 -18.56 -3.58
CA VAL A 566 -2.36 -19.58 -2.92
C VAL A 566 -3.15 -20.33 -3.99
N GLU A 567 -3.41 -21.61 -3.76
CA GLU A 567 -4.17 -22.48 -4.66
C GLU A 567 -5.57 -21.91 -4.93
N ASN A 568 -5.92 -21.73 -6.19
CA ASN A 568 -7.14 -21.06 -6.61
C ASN A 568 -7.94 -21.80 -7.70
N GLU A 569 -7.41 -22.92 -8.21
CA GLU A 569 -8.03 -23.75 -9.24
C GLU A 569 -8.50 -25.12 -8.71
N ALA A 570 -8.05 -25.52 -7.52
CA ALA A 570 -8.48 -26.75 -6.85
C ALA A 570 -9.95 -26.71 -6.37
N GLY A 571 -10.45 -27.86 -5.93
CA GLY A 571 -11.81 -27.97 -5.37
C GLY A 571 -11.95 -27.30 -4.00
N PRO A 572 -13.17 -27.20 -3.44
CA PRO A 572 -13.44 -26.50 -2.19
C PRO A 572 -12.65 -26.97 -0.96
N GLY A 573 -12.08 -28.18 -0.99
CA GLY A 573 -11.24 -28.70 0.09
C GLY A 573 -9.75 -28.39 -0.02
N SER A 574 -9.28 -27.88 -1.17
CA SER A 574 -7.88 -27.47 -1.33
C SER A 574 -7.71 -26.02 -1.79
N GLN A 575 -8.75 -25.43 -2.38
CA GLN A 575 -8.78 -24.01 -2.75
C GLN A 575 -8.62 -23.11 -1.52
N ASP A 576 -7.87 -22.03 -1.68
CA ASP A 576 -7.56 -21.01 -0.66
C ASP A 576 -6.87 -21.53 0.62
N SER A 577 -6.52 -22.82 0.65
CA SER A 577 -6.02 -23.52 1.85
C SER A 577 -4.61 -24.10 1.69
N HIS A 578 -4.05 -24.02 0.48
CA HIS A 578 -2.73 -24.56 0.14
C HIS A 578 -1.89 -23.56 -0.64
N TRP A 579 -0.59 -23.78 -0.65
CA TRP A 579 0.25 -23.10 -1.63
C TRP A 579 -0.06 -23.59 -3.03
N ARG A 580 0.02 -22.68 -4.02
CA ARG A 580 -0.31 -23.01 -5.41
C ARG A 580 0.69 -24.03 -5.98
N GLU A 581 0.21 -25.23 -6.29
CA GLU A 581 1.07 -26.35 -6.74
C GLU A 581 1.94 -25.98 -7.94
N VAL A 582 1.38 -25.28 -8.93
CA VAL A 582 2.11 -24.91 -10.15
C VAL A 582 3.27 -23.93 -9.91
N VAL A 583 3.35 -23.34 -8.71
CA VAL A 583 4.44 -22.44 -8.29
C VAL A 583 5.34 -23.11 -7.27
N PHE A 584 4.77 -23.84 -6.31
CA PHE A 584 5.52 -24.41 -5.19
C PHE A 584 6.04 -25.84 -5.46
N GLY A 585 5.43 -26.58 -6.37
CA GLY A 585 5.77 -27.99 -6.61
C GLY A 585 5.75 -28.79 -5.31
N PRO A 586 6.81 -29.54 -4.96
CA PRO A 586 6.79 -30.51 -3.86
C PRO A 586 6.87 -29.88 -2.46
N GLU A 587 6.42 -28.65 -2.25
CA GLU A 587 6.38 -28.09 -0.90
C GLU A 587 5.32 -28.81 -0.06
N LEU A 588 5.60 -29.07 1.23
CA LEU A 588 4.74 -29.90 2.07
C LEU A 588 3.27 -29.49 2.08
N MET A 589 2.95 -28.20 2.15
CA MET A 589 1.60 -27.63 2.23
C MET A 589 1.04 -27.23 0.86
N SER A 590 1.54 -27.83 -0.21
CA SER A 590 0.85 -27.85 -1.50
C SER A 590 -0.27 -28.91 -1.47
N PRO A 591 -1.27 -28.85 -2.37
CA PRO A 591 -2.39 -29.79 -2.37
C PRO A 591 -2.02 -31.20 -2.90
N PHE A 592 -0.73 -31.48 -3.08
CA PHE A 592 -0.22 -32.76 -3.57
C PHE A 592 0.94 -33.24 -2.72
N VAL A 593 0.97 -34.54 -2.41
CA VAL A 593 2.14 -35.17 -1.80
C VAL A 593 2.89 -35.94 -2.87
N ASN A 594 4.12 -35.52 -3.17
CA ASN A 594 4.92 -36.08 -4.25
C ASN A 594 5.66 -37.34 -3.81
N ASN A 595 5.52 -38.42 -4.59
CA ASN A 595 6.21 -39.68 -4.34
C ASN A 595 7.62 -39.70 -4.97
N GLY A 596 8.59 -40.31 -4.27
CA GLY A 596 9.96 -40.48 -4.77
C GLY A 596 10.83 -39.22 -4.73
N VAL A 597 10.31 -38.11 -4.18
CA VAL A 597 11.03 -36.87 -3.88
C VAL A 597 10.75 -36.47 -2.44
N GLN A 598 11.59 -35.57 -1.88
CA GLN A 598 11.31 -34.99 -0.57
C GLN A 598 10.17 -33.96 -0.70
N ASN A 599 9.26 -33.95 0.27
CA ASN A 599 8.21 -32.93 0.40
C ASN A 599 8.60 -31.97 1.53
N PRO A 600 9.49 -30.98 1.29
CA PRO A 600 10.05 -30.17 2.36
C PRO A 600 9.01 -29.29 3.06
N LEU A 601 9.05 -29.27 4.39
CA LEU A 601 8.44 -28.23 5.20
C LEU A 601 9.28 -26.95 5.08
N SER A 602 8.90 -26.05 4.18
CA SER A 602 9.71 -24.90 3.84
C SER A 602 9.70 -23.82 4.94
N ARG A 603 10.71 -22.94 4.91
CA ARG A 603 10.72 -21.70 5.70
C ARG A 603 9.52 -20.79 5.39
N ILE A 604 8.90 -20.92 4.21
CA ILE A 604 7.71 -20.13 3.83
C ILE A 604 6.52 -20.59 4.68
N THR A 605 6.30 -21.91 4.76
CA THR A 605 5.26 -22.51 5.60
C THR A 605 5.45 -22.17 7.07
N ILE A 606 6.67 -22.31 7.61
CA ILE A 606 6.94 -21.95 9.01
C ILE A 606 6.68 -20.46 9.27
N GLN A 607 7.09 -19.57 8.36
CA GLN A 607 6.82 -18.13 8.51
C GLN A 607 5.33 -17.78 8.38
N SER A 608 4.54 -18.60 7.70
CA SER A 608 3.08 -18.41 7.68
C SER A 608 2.44 -18.63 9.06
N LEU A 609 3.03 -19.47 9.93
CA LEU A 609 2.64 -19.58 11.34
C LEU A 609 3.02 -18.32 12.13
N ALA A 610 4.18 -17.71 11.85
CA ALA A 610 4.55 -16.42 12.45
C ALA A 610 3.56 -15.31 12.09
N ASP A 611 3.11 -15.28 10.83
CA ASP A 611 2.07 -14.38 10.35
C ASP A 611 0.69 -14.67 10.97
N LEU A 612 0.44 -15.93 11.39
CA LEU A 612 -0.75 -16.32 12.16
C LEU A 612 -0.70 -15.91 13.64
N GLY A 613 0.50 -15.61 14.17
CA GLY A 613 0.70 -15.15 15.55
C GLY A 613 1.53 -16.09 16.43
N TYR A 614 2.04 -17.20 15.89
CA TYR A 614 2.90 -18.12 16.63
C TYR A 614 4.34 -17.61 16.77
N GLY A 615 4.98 -17.88 17.91
CA GLY A 615 6.43 -17.78 18.05
C GLY A 615 7.11 -19.00 17.43
N VAL A 616 7.90 -18.82 16.36
CA VAL A 616 8.43 -19.94 15.58
C VAL A 616 9.96 -19.99 15.47
N ASP A 617 10.50 -21.20 15.39
CA ASP A 617 11.86 -21.51 14.99
C ASP A 617 12.00 -21.68 13.48
N VAL A 618 12.28 -20.57 12.79
CA VAL A 618 12.49 -20.60 11.34
C VAL A 618 13.70 -21.46 10.94
N SER A 619 14.61 -21.78 11.87
CA SER A 619 15.77 -22.63 11.58
C SER A 619 15.43 -24.11 11.39
N GLN A 620 14.24 -24.54 11.81
CA GLN A 620 13.73 -25.90 11.60
C GLN A 620 13.21 -26.13 10.16
N GLY A 621 13.13 -25.08 9.34
CA GLY A 621 12.68 -25.20 7.95
C GLY A 621 13.66 -25.99 7.09
N GLU A 622 13.13 -26.92 6.31
CA GLU A 622 13.93 -27.75 5.42
C GLU A 622 14.42 -26.95 4.20
N PRO A 623 15.58 -27.31 3.62
CA PRO A 623 16.08 -26.66 2.41
C PRO A 623 15.07 -26.74 1.25
N TYR A 624 14.68 -25.59 0.73
CA TYR A 624 13.69 -25.47 -0.34
C TYR A 624 14.00 -24.27 -1.25
N SER A 625 13.65 -24.37 -2.52
CA SER A 625 13.76 -23.27 -3.50
C SER A 625 12.64 -23.40 -4.52
N LEU A 626 12.08 -22.27 -4.94
CA LEU A 626 10.99 -22.25 -5.91
C LEU A 626 11.49 -22.75 -7.29
N PRO A 627 10.73 -23.63 -7.96
CA PRO A 627 11.07 -24.19 -9.27
C PRO A 627 10.87 -23.19 -10.44
N LEU A 628 11.42 -21.97 -10.36
CA LEU A 628 11.17 -20.86 -11.30
C LEU A 628 11.96 -20.91 -12.64
N GLY A 629 12.51 -22.08 -13.02
CA GLY A 629 13.30 -22.27 -14.25
C GLY A 629 12.47 -22.65 -15.49
N ALA A 630 13.09 -22.64 -16.68
CA ALA A 630 12.51 -22.97 -18.00
C ALA A 630 11.99 -24.43 -18.17
N ASP A 631 11.76 -25.13 -17.07
CA ASP A 631 11.20 -26.49 -16.98
C ASP A 631 9.67 -26.49 -16.78
N LEU A 632 8.99 -25.35 -17.03
CA LEU A 632 7.53 -25.29 -17.21
C LEU A 632 7.13 -25.95 -18.54
N MET A 633 7.42 -27.23 -18.69
CA MET A 633 6.98 -28.10 -19.78
C MET A 633 6.18 -29.27 -19.20
N SER A 634 5.03 -28.99 -18.58
CA SER A 634 3.74 -29.64 -18.86
C SER A 634 2.69 -29.16 -17.84
N PRO A 635 1.43 -28.91 -18.25
CA PRO A 635 0.30 -28.79 -17.31
C PRO A 635 -0.09 -30.12 -16.65
N ASP A 636 0.63 -31.22 -16.92
CA ASP A 636 0.49 -32.45 -16.17
C ASP A 636 1.05 -32.25 -14.76
N ARG A 637 0.14 -32.04 -13.81
CA ARG A 637 0.32 -32.29 -12.37
C ARG A 637 1.21 -33.54 -12.24
N GLY A 638 2.40 -33.39 -11.64
CA GLY A 638 3.43 -34.43 -11.61
C GLY A 638 3.00 -35.74 -10.93
N PRO A 639 3.91 -36.68 -10.64
CA PRO A 639 3.58 -37.99 -10.06
C PRO A 639 3.10 -37.96 -8.58
N GLY A 640 2.54 -36.83 -8.12
CA GLY A 640 2.01 -36.66 -6.76
C GLY A 640 0.60 -37.21 -6.56
N ILE A 641 0.27 -37.50 -5.31
CA ILE A 641 -1.07 -37.90 -4.89
C ILE A 641 -1.84 -36.63 -4.52
N ASP A 642 -2.96 -36.40 -5.21
CA ASP A 642 -3.91 -35.31 -4.97
C ASP A 642 -4.63 -35.54 -3.62
N LEU A 643 -4.51 -34.59 -2.70
CA LEU A 643 -5.09 -34.68 -1.35
C LEU A 643 -6.59 -34.31 -1.32
N ARG A 644 -7.05 -33.54 -2.32
CA ARG A 644 -8.45 -33.15 -2.56
C ARG A 644 -9.15 -32.41 -1.41
N ASP A 645 -9.83 -33.14 -0.55
CA ASP A 645 -10.73 -32.61 0.49
C ASP A 645 -10.14 -32.87 1.88
N ASP A 646 -8.88 -32.45 2.03
CA ASP A 646 -7.99 -32.60 3.18
C ASP A 646 -8.17 -31.55 4.26
N ILE A 647 -9.00 -30.54 4.05
CA ILE A 647 -9.44 -29.66 5.13
C ILE A 647 -10.77 -30.10 5.74
N ARG A 648 -10.92 -29.87 7.05
CA ARG A 648 -12.18 -30.08 7.77
C ARG A 648 -13.27 -29.16 7.23
N ILE A 649 -14.32 -29.75 6.67
CA ILE A 649 -15.54 -29.02 6.29
C ILE A 649 -16.50 -28.93 7.49
N GLY A 650 -16.66 -27.73 8.06
CA GLY A 650 -17.60 -27.48 9.15
C GLY A 650 -17.33 -26.16 9.86
N PRO A 651 -18.21 -25.72 10.78
CA PRO A 651 -17.96 -24.52 11.56
C PRO A 651 -16.73 -24.71 12.45
N ILE A 652 -15.90 -23.68 12.52
CA ILE A 652 -14.88 -23.52 13.56
C ILE A 652 -15.55 -22.76 14.70
N LEU A 653 -15.54 -23.33 15.91
CA LEU A 653 -16.18 -22.75 17.07
C LEU A 653 -15.23 -21.79 17.78
N VAL A 654 -15.63 -20.53 17.86
CA VAL A 654 -14.86 -19.51 18.58
C VAL A 654 -15.25 -19.53 20.05
N VAL A 655 -14.29 -19.84 20.92
CA VAL A 655 -14.50 -19.87 22.38
C VAL A 655 -13.70 -18.78 23.08
N GLY A 656 -14.29 -18.24 24.14
CA GLY A 656 -13.92 -16.96 24.73
C GLY A 656 -15.18 -16.13 24.97
N PRO A 657 -15.07 -14.95 25.60
CA PRO A 657 -16.20 -14.08 25.84
C PRO A 657 -16.95 -13.71 24.56
N GLU A 658 -18.28 -13.73 24.60
CA GLU A 658 -19.15 -13.57 23.42
C GLU A 658 -18.87 -12.28 22.64
N LYS A 659 -18.44 -11.21 23.31
CA LYS A 659 -18.10 -9.93 22.69
C LYS A 659 -16.75 -9.94 21.93
N ARG A 660 -15.88 -10.93 22.16
CA ARG A 660 -14.57 -11.07 21.48
C ARG A 660 -14.69 -11.73 20.10
N ARG A 661 -15.85 -12.31 19.78
CA ARG A 661 -16.13 -12.92 18.46
C ARG A 661 -16.24 -11.80 17.43
N ARG A 662 -15.29 -11.75 16.48
CA ARG A 662 -15.25 -10.78 15.37
C ARG A 662 -16.55 -10.71 14.59
#